data_AF-A0A4Q1AQ53-F1
#
_entry.id   AF-A0A4Q1AQ53-F1
#
_cell.length_a   1.000
_cell.length_b   1.000
_cell.length_c   1.000
_cell.angle_alpha   90.00
_cell.angle_beta   90.00
_cell.angle_gamma   90.00
#
_symmetry.space_group_name_H-M   'P 1'
#
loop_
_entity.id
_entity.type
_entity.pdbx_description
1 polymer ?
#
loop_
_entity_poly.entity_id
_entity_poly.type
_entity_poly.pdbx_seq_one_letter_code
_entity_poly.pdbx_strand_id
1 'polypeptide(L)'
;MKKFFSKHISFTLSTLLIASSALLASEVEKKDVKELDSITIIGNESSNYLSKEKPSINRTNIDIEDTAKAIQVFNEDFIQDAQFQNIEDIIKMSSNTTYQGDSHGRTTQIGMRGFSSVPILFDGMKVTNKIAHPEVYNLEAVEVLKGANSLQYGESSPGGLVNLVRKKPQKDFHSEIALEVTENHAYTPKLDIGGSLNEDKSLYFRLVSTLKHDEGWTNSNTNTDKVFIAPSISYDINDNNTFTILAEYTDETTPSAFGTYTDKYGNLNIPLKNTISHPDEEFNKTQKIIGFDFDSTFSSWSSNLRYRYIDYIGDNGNVHMPQSYNSDTNIVTRAYAYQRQEFSEHALQYTLNKEFELFGKKNKLSLGTDYNKAYSKLDMYYDPSNPYTINLSNPNYETLTSISDHSSAMNMSGEKQYVKSWGAFLQDNIYLTENLILNAGLRYSESKPQNGKKSDALTPSFGLLYKITPQTSIYTNYSESFSPNSATDIDDNILDPEEGKGYELGIKQKLFDDNFSLTAALFNIEKVNIALSDPNDPLGQASIASGEQESKGFEVDLSGQITDNWSIVASYGYTSTKNKDNNDLDLRNIPKHTANIFTTYYLSSFSLPNFYIGGGARYLGSRYADDANTIKFDSEIIYNATFGYKKGNWRANLSIQNLTDEEYVDGAMSSNARGTRVYVGNPRTVMATLSYRF
;
A
#
# COMPACT_ATOMS: atom_id res chain seq x y z
N MET A 1 23.01 7.50 39.94
CA MET A 1 22.31 7.63 41.24
C MET A 1 20.88 7.12 41.05
N LYS A 2 20.66 5.81 41.18
CA LYS A 2 19.87 5.13 42.24
C LYS A 2 18.41 5.63 42.44
N LYS A 3 17.49 4.68 42.17
CA LYS A 3 16.07 4.54 42.55
C LYS A 3 15.06 5.28 41.67
N PHE A 4 14.31 4.53 40.86
CA PHE A 4 12.84 4.39 40.93
C PHE A 4 12.41 3.26 39.99
N PHE A 5 11.28 2.60 40.32
CA PHE A 5 10.66 1.42 39.67
C PHE A 5 11.09 0.03 40.16
N SER A 6 10.48 -0.36 41.29
CA SER A 6 10.03 -1.74 41.50
C SER A 6 8.55 -1.70 41.87
N LYS A 7 7.68 -2.17 40.99
CA LYS A 7 6.33 -2.62 41.38
C LYS A 7 5.96 -3.85 40.55
N HIS A 8 5.94 -4.98 41.25
CA HIS A 8 5.40 -6.25 40.81
C HIS A 8 3.93 -6.11 40.43
N ILE A 9 3.58 -6.48 39.20
CA ILE A 9 2.21 -6.77 38.80
C ILE A 9 2.02 -8.27 39.04
N SER A 10 1.29 -8.61 40.10
CA SER A 10 0.92 -9.99 40.42
C SER A 10 -0.10 -10.50 39.38
N PHE A 11 0.30 -11.55 38.68
CA PHE A 11 -0.53 -12.44 37.88
C PHE A 11 -1.52 -13.20 38.79
N THR A 12 -2.65 -12.59 39.16
CA THR A 12 -3.74 -13.29 39.87
C THR A 12 -5.08 -12.56 39.66
N LEU A 13 -5.54 -12.46 38.41
CA LEU A 13 -6.92 -12.03 38.13
C LEU A 13 -7.49 -12.65 36.83
N SER A 14 -7.06 -13.87 36.49
CA SER A 14 -7.46 -14.56 35.24
C SER A 14 -8.22 -15.87 35.48
N THR A 15 -8.40 -16.30 36.73
CA THR A 15 -8.99 -17.61 37.07
C THR A 15 -10.35 -17.54 37.78
N LEU A 16 -10.95 -16.37 37.95
CA LEU A 16 -12.26 -16.24 38.64
C LEU A 16 -13.48 -15.93 37.75
N LEU A 17 -13.32 -15.82 36.43
CA LEU A 17 -14.41 -15.46 35.50
C LEU A 17 -14.91 -16.60 34.59
N ILE A 18 -14.40 -17.82 34.77
CA ILE A 18 -14.78 -18.99 33.94
C ILE A 18 -15.65 -20.02 34.71
N ALA A 19 -15.98 -19.78 35.98
CA ALA A 19 -16.64 -20.79 36.84
C ALA A 19 -18.10 -20.49 37.27
N SER A 20 -18.77 -19.47 36.72
CA SER A 20 -20.11 -19.06 37.20
C SER A 20 -21.26 -19.10 36.18
N SER A 21 -21.05 -19.58 34.95
CA SER A 21 -22.13 -19.72 33.94
C SER A 21 -22.70 -21.14 33.79
N ALA A 22 -22.26 -22.10 34.61
CA ALA A 22 -22.73 -23.48 34.56
C ALA A 22 -23.51 -23.86 35.83
N LEU A 23 -24.66 -23.23 36.09
CA LEU A 23 -25.70 -23.73 37.00
C LEU A 23 -26.90 -22.78 36.93
N LEU A 24 -27.83 -23.04 36.00
CA LEU A 24 -29.27 -22.75 36.09
C LEU A 24 -29.90 -23.14 34.73
N ALA A 25 -30.06 -24.45 34.52
CA ALA A 25 -30.95 -24.97 33.48
C ALA A 25 -32.23 -25.48 34.17
N SER A 26 -33.31 -24.72 34.05
CA SER A 26 -34.67 -25.16 34.40
C SER A 26 -35.28 -25.90 33.21
N GLU A 27 -35.83 -27.09 33.46
CA GLU A 27 -36.62 -27.89 32.52
C GLU A 27 -37.77 -27.07 31.91
N VAL A 28 -37.80 -26.99 30.58
CA VAL A 28 -38.97 -26.57 29.80
C VAL A 28 -39.38 -27.74 28.90
N GLU A 29 -40.68 -28.04 28.92
CA GLU A 29 -41.34 -29.16 28.23
C GLU A 29 -40.97 -29.27 26.74
N LYS A 30 -40.65 -30.51 26.33
CA LYS A 30 -40.44 -30.89 24.93
C LYS A 30 -41.73 -30.75 24.12
N LYS A 31 -41.76 -29.80 23.18
CA LYS A 31 -42.56 -29.91 21.95
C LYS A 31 -41.72 -30.62 20.89
N ASP A 32 -42.29 -31.60 20.22
CA ASP A 32 -41.71 -32.26 19.04
C ASP A 32 -41.45 -31.22 17.93
N VAL A 33 -40.25 -30.67 17.92
CA VAL A 33 -39.71 -29.93 16.79
C VAL A 33 -39.00 -30.93 15.91
N LYS A 34 -39.44 -31.02 14.65
CA LYS A 34 -38.75 -31.81 13.63
C LYS A 34 -37.42 -31.11 13.36
N GLU A 35 -36.34 -31.59 13.97
CA GLU A 35 -34.97 -31.19 13.64
C GLU A 35 -34.77 -31.44 12.14
N LEU A 36 -34.59 -30.36 11.38
CA LEU A 36 -34.03 -30.44 10.05
C LEU A 36 -32.55 -30.78 10.22
N ASP A 37 -32.03 -31.67 9.39
CA ASP A 37 -30.61 -32.00 9.38
C ASP A 37 -29.78 -30.72 9.37
N SER A 38 -28.85 -30.61 10.33
CA SER A 38 -27.94 -29.48 10.38
C SER A 38 -27.12 -29.45 9.10
N ILE A 39 -27.32 -28.42 8.27
CA ILE A 39 -26.41 -28.13 7.17
C ILE A 39 -25.14 -27.56 7.81
N THR A 40 -24.14 -28.41 8.03
CA THR A 40 -22.79 -27.94 8.32
C THR A 40 -22.24 -27.32 7.04
N ILE A 41 -22.22 -25.98 6.98
CA ILE A 41 -21.43 -25.27 5.97
C ILE A 41 -19.98 -25.44 6.40
N ILE A 42 -19.31 -26.46 5.86
CA ILE A 42 -17.85 -26.55 5.92
C ILE A 42 -17.36 -25.44 4.98
N GLY A 43 -16.90 -24.32 5.56
CA GLY A 43 -16.25 -23.27 4.78
C GLY A 43 -15.11 -23.88 3.95
N ASN A 44 -14.93 -23.41 2.72
CA ASN A 44 -13.96 -23.97 1.77
C ASN A 44 -12.64 -24.31 2.47
N GLU A 45 -12.27 -25.59 2.47
CA GLU A 45 -11.00 -26.04 3.02
C GLU A 45 -9.82 -25.50 2.19
N SER A 46 -10.06 -25.15 0.92
CA SER A 46 -9.11 -24.59 -0.03
C SER A 46 -9.19 -23.07 -0.19
N SER A 47 -8.03 -22.45 -0.41
CA SER A 47 -7.88 -21.02 -0.70
C SER A 47 -8.44 -20.67 -2.08
N ASN A 48 -9.14 -19.53 -2.21
CA ASN A 48 -9.60 -19.00 -3.49
C ASN A 48 -9.00 -17.62 -3.74
N TYR A 49 -8.21 -17.45 -4.81
CA TYR A 49 -7.60 -16.16 -5.13
C TYR A 49 -8.46 -15.28 -6.04
N LEU A 50 -9.64 -15.75 -6.46
CA LEU A 50 -10.62 -14.93 -7.13
C LEU A 50 -11.41 -14.11 -6.10
N SER A 51 -11.30 -12.78 -6.19
CA SER A 51 -12.17 -11.91 -5.40
C SER A 51 -13.60 -11.96 -5.94
N LYS A 52 -14.55 -12.29 -5.08
CA LYS A 52 -16.00 -12.22 -5.38
C LYS A 52 -16.62 -10.91 -4.92
N GLU A 53 -15.90 -10.14 -4.09
CA GLU A 53 -16.40 -8.91 -3.52
C GLU A 53 -16.23 -7.73 -4.46
N LYS A 54 -17.11 -6.73 -4.34
CA LYS A 54 -16.99 -5.50 -5.11
C LYS A 54 -15.80 -4.70 -4.57
N PRO A 55 -14.87 -4.26 -5.45
CA PRO A 55 -13.72 -3.47 -5.01
C PRO A 55 -14.16 -2.18 -4.32
N SER A 56 -13.59 -1.88 -3.16
CA SER A 56 -13.88 -0.65 -2.41
C SER A 56 -13.22 0.60 -3.01
N ILE A 57 -12.24 0.41 -3.90
CA ILE A 57 -11.58 1.44 -4.71
C ILE A 57 -12.46 2.03 -5.82
N ASN A 58 -13.65 1.47 -6.05
CA ASN A 58 -14.62 2.03 -6.97
C ASN A 58 -15.69 2.77 -6.17
N ARG A 59 -15.73 4.10 -6.27
CA ARG A 59 -16.76 4.91 -5.58
C ARG A 59 -18.16 4.76 -6.21
N THR A 60 -18.26 4.10 -7.35
CA THR A 60 -19.52 3.89 -8.09
C THR A 60 -20.14 2.54 -7.75
N ASN A 61 -21.46 2.42 -7.88
CA ASN A 61 -22.18 1.14 -7.70
C ASN A 61 -22.17 0.25 -8.97
N ILE A 62 -21.14 0.37 -9.81
CA ILE A 62 -20.99 -0.49 -10.99
C ILE A 62 -20.09 -1.67 -10.68
N ASP A 63 -20.42 -2.82 -11.29
CA ASP A 63 -19.63 -4.03 -11.10
C ASP A 63 -18.28 -3.90 -11.80
N ILE A 64 -17.24 -4.53 -11.26
CA ILE A 64 -15.88 -4.46 -11.83
C ILE A 64 -15.84 -4.84 -13.31
N GLU A 65 -16.69 -5.77 -13.73
CA GLU A 65 -16.84 -6.24 -15.11
C GLU A 65 -17.46 -5.22 -16.06
N ASP A 66 -18.19 -4.25 -15.51
CA ASP A 66 -18.82 -3.16 -16.25
C ASP A 66 -17.94 -1.89 -16.26
N THR A 67 -16.82 -1.88 -15.50
CA THR A 67 -15.86 -0.77 -15.51
C THR A 67 -14.95 -0.83 -16.74
N ALA A 68 -14.67 0.31 -17.37
CA ALA A 68 -13.67 0.44 -18.44
C ALA A 68 -12.25 0.69 -17.88
N LYS A 69 -11.82 -0.05 -16.85
CA LYS A 69 -10.51 0.12 -16.19
C LYS A 69 -9.90 -1.22 -15.77
N ALA A 70 -8.58 -1.32 -15.80
CA ALA A 70 -7.85 -2.46 -15.22
C ALA A 70 -7.78 -2.34 -13.68
N ILE A 71 -8.32 -3.35 -12.99
CA ILE A 71 -8.31 -3.46 -11.53
C ILE A 71 -7.92 -4.89 -11.17
N GLN A 72 -6.88 -5.04 -10.35
CA GLN A 72 -6.48 -6.33 -9.78
C GLN A 72 -6.73 -6.33 -8.28
N VAL A 73 -7.22 -7.45 -7.75
CA VAL A 73 -7.51 -7.60 -6.32
C VAL A 73 -6.74 -8.80 -5.78
N PHE A 74 -6.00 -8.58 -4.70
CA PHE A 74 -5.34 -9.59 -3.89
C PHE A 74 -6.13 -9.75 -2.60
N ASN A 75 -6.87 -10.84 -2.44
CA ASN A 75 -7.74 -11.05 -1.30
C ASN A 75 -7.02 -11.67 -0.09
N GLU A 76 -7.72 -11.81 1.03
CA GLU A 76 -7.19 -12.33 2.28
C GLU A 76 -6.57 -13.72 2.13
N ASP A 77 -7.18 -14.63 1.37
CA ASP A 77 -6.65 -15.98 1.11
C ASP A 77 -5.25 -15.92 0.47
N PHE A 78 -5.08 -15.07 -0.56
CA PHE A 78 -3.78 -14.85 -1.18
C PHE A 78 -2.76 -14.28 -0.20
N ILE A 79 -3.14 -13.24 0.56
CA ILE A 79 -2.25 -12.59 1.53
C ILE A 79 -1.80 -13.58 2.61
N GLN A 80 -2.72 -14.40 3.12
CA GLN A 80 -2.43 -15.42 4.13
C GLN A 80 -1.62 -16.60 3.59
N ASP A 81 -1.72 -16.97 2.32
CA ASP A 81 -0.94 -18.06 1.74
C ASP A 81 0.47 -17.63 1.31
N ALA A 82 0.57 -16.45 0.71
CA ALA A 82 1.84 -15.88 0.23
C ALA A 82 2.74 -15.41 1.37
N GLN A 83 2.15 -15.09 2.53
CA GLN A 83 2.88 -14.79 3.76
C GLN A 83 3.87 -13.61 3.59
N PHE A 84 3.53 -12.66 2.71
CA PHE A 84 4.27 -11.42 2.52
C PHE A 84 4.15 -10.54 3.76
N GLN A 85 5.28 -9.95 4.16
CA GLN A 85 5.40 -9.21 5.41
C GLN A 85 5.01 -7.73 5.26
N ASN A 86 5.14 -7.20 4.04
CA ASN A 86 4.88 -5.79 3.76
C ASN A 86 3.98 -5.63 2.53
N ILE A 87 3.29 -4.49 2.47
CA ILE A 87 2.33 -4.19 1.38
C ILE A 87 3.02 -4.08 0.02
N GLU A 88 4.30 -3.69 -0.02
CA GLU A 88 5.11 -3.54 -1.22
C GLU A 88 5.21 -4.86 -1.96
N ASP A 89 5.43 -5.96 -1.24
CA ASP A 89 5.56 -7.30 -1.84
C ASP A 89 4.24 -7.78 -2.43
N ILE A 90 3.11 -7.44 -1.79
CA ILE A 90 1.77 -7.73 -2.32
C ILE A 90 1.53 -6.89 -3.60
N ILE A 91 1.80 -5.59 -3.57
CA ILE A 91 1.60 -4.69 -4.71
C ILE A 91 2.48 -5.10 -5.90
N LYS A 92 3.74 -5.49 -5.64
CA LYS A 92 4.70 -5.94 -6.65
C LYS A 92 4.24 -7.18 -7.43
N MET A 93 3.26 -7.92 -6.92
CA MET A 93 2.64 -9.04 -7.64
C MET A 93 1.73 -8.58 -8.78
N SER A 94 1.39 -7.29 -8.88
CA SER A 94 0.67 -6.71 -10.02
C SER A 94 1.65 -6.33 -11.14
N SER A 95 1.22 -6.44 -12.39
CA SER A 95 2.07 -6.10 -13.53
C SER A 95 2.50 -4.63 -13.52
N ASN A 96 3.67 -4.31 -14.08
CA ASN A 96 4.16 -2.93 -14.25
C ASN A 96 4.22 -2.12 -12.94
N THR A 97 4.40 -2.79 -11.81
CA THR A 97 4.58 -2.15 -10.50
C THR A 97 6.01 -2.31 -10.01
N THR A 98 6.51 -1.30 -9.30
CA THR A 98 7.90 -1.26 -8.80
C THR A 98 7.92 -0.61 -7.42
N TYR A 99 8.81 -1.06 -6.56
CA TYR A 99 9.23 -0.28 -5.41
C TYR A 99 10.37 0.66 -5.84
N GLN A 100 10.34 1.90 -5.37
CA GLN A 100 11.32 2.93 -5.77
C GLN A 100 12.16 3.46 -4.60
N GLY A 101 12.04 2.84 -3.42
CA GLY A 101 12.72 3.23 -2.20
C GLY A 101 11.75 3.72 -1.12
N ASP A 102 12.32 4.14 0.00
CA ASP A 102 11.63 4.77 1.09
C ASP A 102 12.28 6.12 1.44
N SER A 103 11.61 6.96 2.23
CA SER A 103 12.23 8.17 2.77
C SER A 103 12.91 7.90 4.12
N HIS A 104 13.90 7.01 4.15
CA HIS A 104 14.64 6.66 5.36
C HIS A 104 13.78 5.87 6.37
N GLY A 105 13.03 4.89 5.87
CA GLY A 105 11.98 4.17 6.61
C GLY A 105 10.68 4.98 6.84
N ARG A 106 10.66 6.30 6.57
CA ARG A 106 9.51 7.17 6.88
C ARG A 106 8.32 7.04 5.95
N THR A 107 8.52 6.57 4.73
CA THR A 107 7.47 6.50 3.71
C THR A 107 7.78 5.39 2.72
N THR A 108 6.77 4.74 2.15
CA THR A 108 6.98 3.82 1.01
C THR A 108 6.75 4.52 -0.33
N GLN A 109 7.58 4.22 -1.33
CA GLN A 109 7.40 4.73 -2.69
C GLN A 109 7.11 3.60 -3.66
N ILE A 110 5.86 3.54 -4.11
CA ILE A 110 5.41 2.67 -5.18
C ILE A 110 5.39 3.44 -6.50
N GLY A 111 5.84 2.77 -7.56
CA GLY A 111 5.65 3.19 -8.93
C GLY A 111 4.75 2.22 -9.69
N MET A 112 3.97 2.73 -10.63
CA MET A 112 3.13 1.96 -11.54
C MET A 112 3.19 2.54 -12.95
N ARG A 113 3.27 1.67 -13.96
CA ARG A 113 3.39 2.03 -15.39
C ARG A 113 4.47 3.11 -15.63
N GLY A 114 5.59 3.02 -14.92
CA GLY A 114 6.72 3.93 -15.07
C GLY A 114 6.67 5.23 -14.25
N PHE A 115 5.53 5.55 -13.62
CA PHE A 115 5.40 6.77 -12.80
C PHE A 115 5.46 6.47 -11.32
N SER A 116 6.14 7.35 -10.58
CA SER A 116 6.32 7.25 -9.13
C SER A 116 5.14 7.88 -8.36
N SER A 117 5.25 7.86 -7.03
CA SER A 117 4.30 8.51 -6.09
C SER A 117 2.84 8.08 -6.31
N VAL A 118 2.64 6.80 -6.58
CA VAL A 118 1.31 6.19 -6.63
C VAL A 118 0.62 6.34 -5.27
N PRO A 119 -0.57 6.96 -5.21
CA PRO A 119 -1.28 7.14 -3.95
C PRO A 119 -1.72 5.80 -3.33
N ILE A 120 -1.66 5.74 -2.00
CA ILE A 120 -2.23 4.64 -1.21
C ILE A 120 -3.50 5.16 -0.52
N LEU A 121 -4.59 4.42 -0.69
CA LEU A 121 -5.89 4.68 -0.08
C LEU A 121 -6.12 3.69 1.06
N PHE A 122 -6.92 4.08 2.05
CA PHE A 122 -7.46 3.19 3.08
C PHE A 122 -8.97 3.13 2.97
N ASP A 123 -9.53 1.94 2.71
CA ASP A 123 -10.95 1.72 2.46
C ASP A 123 -11.54 2.68 1.41
N GLY A 124 -10.79 2.99 0.36
CA GLY A 124 -11.20 3.92 -0.69
C GLY A 124 -11.13 5.41 -0.28
N MET A 125 -10.49 5.75 0.85
CA MET A 125 -10.20 7.15 1.22
C MET A 125 -8.75 7.50 0.95
N LYS A 126 -8.53 8.64 0.28
CA LYS A 126 -7.20 9.19 0.05
C LYS A 126 -6.68 9.90 1.28
N VAL A 127 -5.46 9.56 1.65
CA VAL A 127 -4.64 10.23 2.66
C VAL A 127 -3.52 10.97 1.92
N THR A 128 -3.26 12.21 2.31
CA THR A 128 -2.28 13.07 1.61
C THR A 128 -0.83 12.80 2.05
N ASN A 129 -0.61 12.26 3.25
CA ASN A 129 0.70 11.79 3.67
C ASN A 129 0.98 10.36 3.19
N LYS A 130 2.24 10.09 2.84
CA LYS A 130 2.71 8.73 2.60
C LYS A 130 2.91 8.05 3.96
N ILE A 131 2.05 7.11 4.30
CA ILE A 131 2.14 6.36 5.55
C ILE A 131 3.18 5.25 5.42
N ALA A 132 4.10 5.16 6.37
CA ALA A 132 5.05 4.06 6.47
C ALA A 132 4.43 2.81 7.10
N HIS A 133 4.77 1.65 6.54
CA HIS A 133 4.53 0.31 7.09
C HIS A 133 3.10 0.07 7.64
N PRO A 134 2.05 0.07 6.80
CA PRO A 134 0.73 -0.38 7.22
C PRO A 134 0.74 -1.85 7.65
N GLU A 135 -0.08 -2.21 8.65
CA GLU A 135 -0.15 -3.58 9.17
C GLU A 135 -0.92 -4.51 8.22
N VAL A 136 -0.20 -5.45 7.59
CA VAL A 136 -0.76 -6.42 6.63
C VAL A 136 -1.80 -7.33 7.28
N TYR A 137 -1.65 -7.69 8.57
CA TYR A 137 -2.62 -8.57 9.25
C TYR A 137 -4.02 -7.95 9.39
N ASN A 138 -4.12 -6.62 9.31
CA ASN A 138 -5.39 -5.90 9.33
C ASN A 138 -6.05 -5.78 7.95
N LEU A 139 -5.47 -6.35 6.90
CA LEU A 139 -5.98 -6.25 5.53
C LEU A 139 -6.86 -7.45 5.16
N GLU A 140 -7.99 -7.14 4.55
CA GLU A 140 -8.90 -8.10 3.91
C GLU A 140 -8.62 -8.20 2.41
N ALA A 141 -8.13 -7.11 1.80
CA ALA A 141 -7.66 -7.10 0.43
C ALA A 141 -6.67 -5.96 0.15
N VAL A 142 -5.89 -6.13 -0.91
CA VAL A 142 -5.15 -5.06 -1.59
C VAL A 142 -5.67 -4.94 -3.01
N GLU A 143 -6.16 -3.76 -3.37
CA GLU A 143 -6.73 -3.48 -4.70
C GLU A 143 -5.80 -2.53 -5.46
N VAL A 144 -5.42 -2.90 -6.67
CA VAL A 144 -4.54 -2.12 -7.55
C VAL A 144 -5.34 -1.65 -8.75
N LEU A 145 -5.58 -0.34 -8.86
CA LEU A 145 -6.24 0.28 -10.01
C LEU A 145 -5.21 0.99 -10.86
N LYS A 146 -5.17 0.65 -12.14
CA LYS A 146 -4.16 1.14 -13.08
C LYS A 146 -4.70 2.24 -13.97
N GLY A 147 -3.80 3.16 -14.35
CA GLY A 147 -4.13 4.34 -15.13
C GLY A 147 -4.76 5.46 -14.29
N ALA A 148 -4.78 6.66 -14.85
CA ALA A 148 -5.24 7.86 -14.15
C ALA A 148 -6.67 7.73 -13.61
N ASN A 149 -6.88 8.15 -12.36
CA ASN A 149 -8.20 8.14 -11.73
C ASN A 149 -8.51 9.42 -10.95
N SER A 150 -8.05 10.56 -11.47
CA SER A 150 -8.36 11.85 -10.85
C SER A 150 -9.85 12.16 -10.86
N LEU A 151 -10.64 11.62 -11.80
CA LEU A 151 -12.11 11.74 -11.79
C LEU A 151 -12.72 11.42 -10.42
N GLN A 152 -12.32 10.31 -9.79
CA GLN A 152 -12.91 9.87 -8.51
C GLN A 152 -12.10 10.33 -7.29
N TYR A 153 -10.80 10.63 -7.45
CA TYR A 153 -9.87 10.82 -6.33
C TYR A 153 -9.15 12.17 -6.30
N GLY A 154 -9.36 13.04 -7.28
CA GLY A 154 -8.65 14.32 -7.40
C GLY A 154 -7.17 14.10 -7.65
N GLU A 155 -6.28 14.77 -6.90
CA GLU A 155 -4.84 14.57 -7.00
C GLU A 155 -4.43 13.07 -7.01
N SER A 156 -3.78 12.62 -8.09
CA SER A 156 -3.44 11.21 -8.33
C SER A 156 -2.25 11.09 -9.28
N SER A 157 -1.48 10.00 -9.17
CA SER A 157 -0.49 9.62 -10.19
C SER A 157 -1.18 9.15 -11.48
N PRO A 158 -0.61 9.41 -12.68
CA PRO A 158 -1.11 8.86 -13.93
C PRO A 158 -0.92 7.33 -14.04
N GLY A 159 -0.02 6.76 -13.23
CA GLY A 159 0.19 5.31 -13.15
C GLY A 159 -0.99 4.56 -12.51
N GLY A 160 -1.75 5.23 -11.65
CA GLY A 160 -2.90 4.69 -10.93
C GLY A 160 -2.81 4.91 -9.42
N LEU A 161 -3.51 4.07 -8.67
CA LEU A 161 -3.56 4.11 -7.20
C LEU A 161 -3.73 2.71 -6.60
N VAL A 162 -3.37 2.56 -5.33
CA VAL A 162 -3.51 1.33 -4.54
C VAL A 162 -4.48 1.58 -3.40
N ASN A 163 -5.34 0.63 -3.10
CA ASN A 163 -6.24 0.70 -1.96
C ASN A 163 -6.01 -0.48 -1.01
N LEU A 164 -5.83 -0.17 0.26
CA LEU A 164 -5.71 -1.12 1.35
C LEU A 164 -7.07 -1.26 2.02
N VAL A 165 -7.69 -2.42 1.85
CA VAL A 165 -9.02 -2.72 2.41
C VAL A 165 -8.81 -3.32 3.78
N ARG A 166 -9.23 -2.61 4.82
CA ARG A 166 -9.10 -3.08 6.19
C ARG A 166 -10.23 -4.04 6.54
N LYS A 167 -9.91 -4.99 7.38
CA LYS A 167 -10.85 -5.89 8.05
C LYS A 167 -11.94 -5.08 8.78
N LYS A 168 -13.20 -5.35 8.46
CA LYS A 168 -14.36 -4.69 9.09
C LYS A 168 -15.11 -5.60 10.07
N PRO A 169 -15.94 -5.05 10.97
CA PRO A 169 -16.83 -5.83 11.82
C PRO A 169 -17.72 -6.77 11.01
N GLN A 170 -17.89 -7.99 11.52
CA GLN A 170 -18.78 -9.00 10.98
C GLN A 170 -19.77 -9.43 12.07
N LYS A 171 -20.97 -9.86 11.68
CA LYS A 171 -22.03 -10.25 12.63
C LYS A 171 -21.75 -11.60 13.28
N ASP A 172 -21.23 -12.54 12.49
CA ASP A 172 -20.92 -13.86 13.02
C ASP A 172 -19.67 -13.80 13.89
N PHE A 173 -19.69 -14.59 14.96
CA PHE A 173 -18.56 -14.64 15.88
C PHE A 173 -17.35 -15.22 15.16
N HIS A 174 -16.23 -14.54 15.28
CA HIS A 174 -14.94 -15.03 14.82
C HIS A 174 -13.88 -14.68 15.85
N SER A 175 -12.93 -15.59 16.05
CA SER A 175 -11.75 -15.30 16.84
C SER A 175 -10.57 -16.11 16.32
N GLU A 176 -9.44 -15.46 16.12
CA GLU A 176 -8.18 -16.04 15.71
C GLU A 176 -7.07 -15.51 16.61
N ILE A 177 -6.21 -16.42 17.07
CA ILE A 177 -4.89 -16.10 17.60
C ILE A 177 -3.84 -16.70 16.68
N ALA A 178 -2.76 -15.97 16.43
CA ALA A 178 -1.62 -16.49 15.70
C ALA A 178 -0.30 -16.10 16.36
N LEU A 179 0.71 -16.94 16.19
CA LEU A 179 2.09 -16.62 16.50
C LEU A 179 2.94 -16.90 15.26
N GLU A 180 3.67 -15.90 14.82
CA GLU A 180 4.66 -15.99 13.76
C GLU A 180 6.06 -15.84 14.35
N VAL A 181 6.98 -16.69 13.91
CA VAL A 181 8.39 -16.69 14.31
C VAL A 181 9.26 -16.77 13.07
N THR A 182 10.35 -16.00 13.01
CA THR A 182 11.31 -16.03 11.90
C THR A 182 12.68 -16.54 12.32
N GLU A 183 13.53 -16.90 11.37
CA GLU A 183 14.93 -17.28 11.63
C GLU A 183 15.78 -16.13 12.21
N ASN A 184 15.33 -14.88 12.06
CA ASN A 184 15.98 -13.67 12.58
C ASN A 184 15.52 -13.34 14.02
N HIS A 185 15.08 -14.36 14.78
CA HIS A 185 14.52 -14.22 16.12
C HIS A 185 13.37 -13.19 16.23
N ALA A 186 12.53 -13.08 15.19
CA ALA A 186 11.31 -12.30 15.29
C ALA A 186 10.18 -13.12 15.94
N TYR A 187 9.35 -12.44 16.73
CA TYR A 187 8.15 -12.99 17.37
C TYR A 187 7.00 -12.01 17.16
N THR A 188 5.97 -12.46 16.45
CA THR A 188 4.82 -11.62 16.07
C THR A 188 3.51 -12.28 16.51
N PRO A 189 3.08 -12.11 17.77
CA PRO A 189 1.74 -12.53 18.18
C PRO A 189 0.65 -11.62 17.58
N LYS A 190 -0.42 -12.26 17.11
CA LYS A 190 -1.53 -11.62 16.38
C LYS A 190 -2.87 -12.07 16.98
N LEU A 191 -3.84 -11.17 17.01
CA LEU A 191 -5.20 -11.39 17.50
C LEU A 191 -6.21 -10.74 16.54
N ASP A 192 -7.25 -11.47 16.17
CA ASP A 192 -8.41 -10.97 15.44
C ASP A 192 -9.67 -11.53 16.10
N ILE A 193 -10.51 -10.69 16.71
CA ILE A 193 -11.74 -11.13 17.37
C ILE A 193 -12.89 -10.20 16.99
N GLY A 194 -14.06 -10.77 16.74
CA GLY A 194 -15.25 -10.00 16.42
C GLY A 194 -16.54 -10.82 16.49
N GLY A 195 -17.64 -10.14 16.17
CA GLY A 195 -18.98 -10.71 16.20
C GLY A 195 -20.01 -9.74 16.79
N SER A 196 -21.27 -10.18 16.83
CA SER A 196 -22.37 -9.44 17.43
C SER A 196 -22.26 -9.28 18.95
N LEU A 197 -22.64 -8.11 19.44
CA LEU A 197 -22.69 -7.71 20.85
C LEU A 197 -24.11 -7.78 21.44
N ASN A 198 -25.13 -8.02 20.62
CA ASN A 198 -26.54 -8.09 21.00
C ASN A 198 -27.30 -9.22 20.27
N GLU A 199 -28.45 -9.61 20.81
CA GLU A 199 -29.24 -10.76 20.36
C GLU A 199 -29.80 -10.60 18.93
N ASP A 200 -30.18 -9.38 18.55
CA ASP A 200 -30.69 -9.04 17.22
C ASP A 200 -29.58 -8.82 16.18
N LYS A 201 -28.31 -8.97 16.57
CA LYS A 201 -27.12 -8.81 15.72
C LYS A 201 -27.01 -7.43 15.04
N SER A 202 -27.67 -6.41 15.57
CA SER A 202 -27.62 -5.03 15.03
C SER A 202 -26.37 -4.27 15.46
N LEU A 203 -25.69 -4.69 16.53
CA LEU A 203 -24.44 -4.11 17.02
C LEU A 203 -23.36 -5.18 16.98
N TYR A 204 -22.24 -4.92 16.31
CA TYR A 204 -21.15 -5.88 16.14
C TYR A 204 -19.79 -5.19 16.09
N PHE A 205 -18.74 -5.89 16.48
CA PHE A 205 -17.40 -5.30 16.61
C PHE A 205 -16.33 -6.18 15.98
N ARG A 206 -15.14 -5.60 15.79
CA ARG A 206 -13.91 -6.32 15.50
C ARG A 206 -12.72 -5.62 16.14
N LEU A 207 -11.80 -6.39 16.69
CA LEU A 207 -10.53 -5.95 17.24
C LEU A 207 -9.41 -6.76 16.59
N VAL A 208 -8.56 -6.07 15.83
CA VAL A 208 -7.32 -6.64 15.27
C VAL A 208 -6.14 -6.07 16.04
N SER A 209 -5.17 -6.91 16.39
CA SER A 209 -3.96 -6.50 17.09
C SER A 209 -2.76 -7.31 16.64
N THR A 210 -1.62 -6.64 16.49
CA THR A 210 -0.32 -7.25 16.19
C THR A 210 0.71 -6.64 17.13
N LEU A 211 1.46 -7.48 17.84
CA LEU A 211 2.70 -7.07 18.49
C LEU A 211 3.86 -7.69 17.74
N LYS A 212 4.99 -7.00 17.65
CA LYS A 212 6.20 -7.52 17.01
C LYS A 212 7.42 -7.16 17.83
N HIS A 213 8.30 -8.13 17.99
CA HIS A 213 9.70 -7.95 18.33
C HIS A 213 10.52 -8.67 17.27
N ASP A 214 11.53 -8.04 16.69
CA ASP A 214 12.33 -8.60 15.59
C ASP A 214 13.76 -8.11 15.74
N GLU A 215 14.71 -9.04 15.88
CA GLU A 215 16.13 -8.70 16.00
C GLU A 215 16.78 -8.36 14.66
N GLY A 216 16.04 -8.41 13.54
CA GLY A 216 16.48 -8.05 12.20
C GLY A 216 17.57 -8.95 11.62
N TRP A 217 18.00 -8.66 10.40
CA TRP A 217 18.93 -9.52 9.63
C TRP A 217 20.29 -8.86 9.31
N THR A 218 20.41 -7.55 9.53
CA THR A 218 21.66 -6.80 9.38
C THR A 218 22.62 -7.07 10.56
N ASN A 219 23.89 -6.70 10.43
CA ASN A 219 24.91 -6.89 11.46
C ASN A 219 24.82 -5.85 12.59
N SER A 220 24.09 -4.76 12.37
CA SER A 220 23.93 -3.64 13.29
C SER A 220 22.69 -2.84 12.91
N ASN A 221 22.10 -2.14 13.88
CA ASN A 221 20.85 -1.37 13.72
C ASN A 221 19.72 -2.24 13.15
N THR A 222 19.17 -3.12 13.97
CA THR A 222 18.36 -4.24 13.48
C THR A 222 16.98 -4.35 14.11
N ASN A 223 16.82 -3.86 15.34
CA ASN A 223 15.65 -4.17 16.13
C ASN A 223 14.40 -3.44 15.64
N THR A 224 13.31 -4.18 15.48
CA THR A 224 11.98 -3.63 15.25
C THR A 224 11.03 -4.05 16.36
N ASP A 225 10.46 -3.06 17.05
CA ASP A 225 9.41 -3.25 18.04
C ASP A 225 8.14 -2.55 17.56
N LYS A 226 7.00 -3.25 17.57
CA LYS A 226 5.72 -2.68 17.11
C LYS A 226 4.56 -3.09 18.01
N VAL A 227 3.68 -2.14 18.24
CA VAL A 227 2.35 -2.33 18.81
C VAL A 227 1.34 -1.77 17.81
N PHE A 228 0.46 -2.63 17.31
CA PHE A 228 -0.64 -2.28 16.43
C PHE A 228 -1.98 -2.71 17.04
N ILE A 229 -2.96 -1.81 17.10
CA ILE A 229 -4.31 -2.10 17.61
C ILE A 229 -5.34 -1.38 16.74
N ALA A 230 -6.33 -2.10 16.21
CA ALA A 230 -7.40 -1.56 15.37
C ALA A 230 -8.78 -2.05 15.84
N PRO A 231 -9.45 -1.34 16.78
CA PRO A 231 -10.83 -1.62 17.15
C PRO A 231 -11.81 -0.96 16.16
N SER A 232 -12.91 -1.65 15.90
CA SER A 232 -14.02 -1.15 15.08
C SER A 232 -15.35 -1.68 15.60
N ILE A 233 -16.42 -0.88 15.43
CA ILE A 233 -17.78 -1.22 15.83
C ILE A 233 -18.75 -0.71 14.79
N SER A 234 -19.73 -1.54 14.43
CA SER A 234 -20.77 -1.24 13.46
C SER A 234 -22.13 -1.40 14.12
N TYR A 235 -23.03 -0.47 13.80
CA TYR A 235 -24.41 -0.46 14.24
C TYR A 235 -25.34 -0.32 13.05
N ASP A 236 -26.14 -1.35 12.81
CA ASP A 236 -27.23 -1.34 11.84
C ASP A 236 -28.40 -0.59 12.48
N ILE A 237 -28.56 0.68 12.14
CA ILE A 237 -29.68 1.51 12.60
C ILE A 237 -31.00 0.91 12.11
N ASN A 238 -30.98 0.34 10.90
CA ASN A 238 -32.01 -0.47 10.27
C ASN A 238 -31.42 -1.16 9.02
N ASP A 239 -32.23 -1.93 8.29
CA ASP A 239 -31.84 -2.68 7.08
C ASP A 239 -31.17 -1.84 5.98
N ASN A 240 -31.36 -0.52 6.00
CA ASN A 240 -30.88 0.41 4.98
C ASN A 240 -29.78 1.35 5.47
N ASN A 241 -29.44 1.34 6.76
CA ASN A 241 -28.53 2.34 7.34
C ASN A 241 -27.57 1.68 8.33
N THR A 242 -26.28 1.70 7.99
CA THR A 242 -25.21 1.16 8.83
C THR A 242 -24.23 2.27 9.18
N PHE A 243 -23.92 2.41 10.48
CA PHE A 243 -22.91 3.33 10.96
C PHE A 243 -21.75 2.55 11.58
N THR A 244 -20.54 2.80 11.10
CA THR A 244 -19.32 2.14 11.57
C THR A 244 -18.36 3.17 12.15
N ILE A 245 -17.85 2.94 13.35
CA ILE A 245 -16.72 3.68 13.93
C ILE A 245 -15.50 2.78 13.88
N LEU A 246 -14.36 3.35 13.49
CA LEU A 246 -13.08 2.65 13.51
C LEU A 246 -11.99 3.52 14.11
N ALA A 247 -11.02 2.86 14.73
CA ALA A 247 -9.78 3.48 15.15
C ALA A 247 -8.60 2.55 14.86
N GLU A 248 -7.41 3.14 14.79
CA GLU A 248 -6.13 2.47 14.60
C GLU A 248 -5.09 3.19 15.45
N TYR A 249 -4.23 2.41 16.10
CA TYR A 249 -3.07 2.89 16.82
C TYR A 249 -1.87 2.05 16.43
N THR A 250 -0.81 2.71 15.97
CA THR A 250 0.50 2.09 15.74
C THR A 250 1.54 2.85 16.53
N ASP A 251 2.36 2.12 17.28
CA ASP A 251 3.61 2.62 17.85
C ASP A 251 4.70 1.65 17.43
N GLU A 252 5.71 2.15 16.73
CA GLU A 252 6.69 1.32 16.04
C GLU A 252 8.07 1.98 16.09
N THR A 253 9.07 1.24 16.55
CA THR A 253 10.48 1.60 16.46
C THR A 253 11.13 0.66 15.47
N THR A 254 11.82 1.21 14.47
CA THR A 254 12.56 0.46 13.46
C THR A 254 13.97 1.03 13.31
N PRO A 255 14.90 0.32 12.67
CA PRO A 255 16.17 0.90 12.25
C PRO A 255 15.98 2.06 11.28
N SER A 256 16.69 3.17 11.47
CA SER A 256 16.78 4.20 10.42
C SER A 256 17.52 3.63 9.21
N ALA A 257 16.86 3.52 8.05
CA ALA A 257 17.44 2.93 6.86
C ALA A 257 17.93 4.01 5.86
N PHE A 258 19.23 4.30 5.83
CA PHE A 258 19.80 5.20 4.80
C PHE A 258 20.22 4.46 3.51
N GLY A 259 19.92 3.16 3.41
CA GLY A 259 20.32 2.32 2.27
C GLY A 259 21.82 2.04 2.24
N THR A 260 22.35 1.69 1.07
CA THR A 260 23.77 1.52 0.80
C THR A 260 24.13 2.09 -0.57
N TYR A 261 25.29 1.77 -1.13
CA TYR A 261 25.78 2.31 -2.40
C TYR A 261 26.20 1.22 -3.38
N THR A 262 26.10 1.58 -4.66
CA THR A 262 26.60 0.76 -5.77
C THR A 262 27.83 1.39 -6.44
N ASP A 263 28.65 0.57 -7.08
CA ASP A 263 29.71 1.05 -7.96
C ASP A 263 29.12 1.60 -9.27
N LYS A 264 29.98 2.11 -10.16
CA LYS A 264 29.57 2.61 -11.48
C LYS A 264 29.03 1.52 -12.43
N TYR A 265 29.14 0.26 -12.06
CA TYR A 265 28.65 -0.89 -12.81
C TYR A 265 27.34 -1.43 -12.23
N GLY A 266 26.83 -0.88 -11.13
CA GLY A 266 25.59 -1.29 -10.48
C GLY A 266 25.75 -2.38 -9.41
N ASN A 267 26.98 -2.77 -9.05
CA ASN A 267 27.21 -3.79 -8.02
C ASN A 267 27.20 -3.18 -6.62
N LEU A 268 26.70 -3.91 -5.62
CA LEU A 268 26.76 -3.50 -4.22
C LEU A 268 28.22 -3.39 -3.74
N ASN A 269 28.52 -2.32 -3.01
CA ASN A 269 29.87 -2.10 -2.47
C ASN A 269 30.13 -2.75 -1.11
N ILE A 270 29.10 -3.30 -0.47
CA ILE A 270 29.16 -4.00 0.82
C ILE A 270 28.27 -5.23 0.80
N PRO A 271 28.57 -6.28 1.60
CA PRO A 271 27.64 -7.37 1.83
C PRO A 271 26.29 -6.84 2.34
N LEU A 272 25.19 -7.47 1.94
CA LEU A 272 23.82 -7.05 2.30
C LEU A 272 23.64 -6.77 3.79
N LYS A 273 24.25 -7.60 4.65
CA LYS A 273 24.11 -7.50 6.11
C LYS A 273 24.77 -6.25 6.70
N ASN A 274 25.65 -5.58 5.97
CA ASN A 274 26.28 -4.35 6.44
C ASN A 274 25.39 -3.16 6.08
N THR A 275 25.30 -2.18 6.98
CA THR A 275 24.52 -0.95 6.78
C THR A 275 25.40 0.29 6.90
N ILE A 276 25.03 1.38 6.24
CA ILE A 276 25.71 2.67 6.41
C ILE A 276 25.16 3.47 7.60
N SER A 277 23.93 3.12 8.03
CA SER A 277 23.28 3.70 9.19
C SER A 277 24.04 3.32 10.45
N HIS A 278 24.14 4.24 11.40
CA HIS A 278 24.79 3.95 12.66
C HIS A 278 23.95 2.94 13.49
N PRO A 279 24.57 2.02 14.26
CA PRO A 279 23.90 0.99 15.07
C PRO A 279 22.76 1.50 15.97
N ASP A 280 22.94 2.67 16.57
CA ASP A 280 22.01 3.28 17.52
C ASP A 280 21.00 4.27 16.87
N GLU A 281 20.92 4.34 15.54
CA GLU A 281 19.96 5.20 14.84
C GLU A 281 18.60 4.53 14.68
N GLU A 282 17.61 5.03 15.40
CA GLU A 282 16.24 4.51 15.34
C GLU A 282 15.31 5.45 14.58
N PHE A 283 14.28 4.88 13.96
CA PHE A 283 13.12 5.60 13.46
C PHE A 283 11.90 5.21 14.28
N ASN A 284 11.34 6.19 14.99
CA ASN A 284 10.16 6.03 15.82
C ASN A 284 8.92 6.58 15.10
N LYS A 285 7.88 5.77 15.00
CA LYS A 285 6.60 6.10 14.37
C LYS A 285 5.48 5.94 15.39
N THR A 286 4.71 7.00 15.60
CA THR A 286 3.40 6.91 16.26
C THR A 286 2.32 7.38 15.30
N GLN A 287 1.33 6.51 15.03
CA GLN A 287 0.20 6.80 14.15
C GLN A 287 -1.11 6.52 14.88
N LYS A 288 -2.05 7.45 14.75
CA LYS A 288 -3.44 7.31 15.22
C LYS A 288 -4.37 7.63 14.06
N ILE A 289 -5.33 6.75 13.84
CA ILE A 289 -6.45 6.99 12.92
C ILE A 289 -7.74 6.83 13.71
N ILE A 290 -8.68 7.75 13.55
CA ILE A 290 -10.05 7.58 14.05
C ILE A 290 -11.04 8.11 13.03
N GLY A 291 -12.17 7.46 12.87
CA GLY A 291 -13.17 7.91 11.92
C GLY A 291 -14.45 7.11 11.95
N PHE A 292 -15.30 7.42 11.00
CA PHE A 292 -16.55 6.71 10.80
C PHE A 292 -16.89 6.54 9.33
N ASP A 293 -17.68 5.51 9.04
CA ASP A 293 -18.37 5.29 7.78
C ASP A 293 -19.87 5.27 8.05
N PHE A 294 -20.65 5.90 7.18
CA PHE A 294 -22.11 5.83 7.18
C PHE A 294 -22.59 5.44 5.79
N ASP A 295 -23.10 4.22 5.69
CA ASP A 295 -23.68 3.65 4.49
C ASP A 295 -25.20 3.70 4.61
N SER A 296 -25.86 4.29 3.61
CA SER A 296 -27.31 4.49 3.63
C SER A 296 -27.94 4.22 2.27
N THR A 297 -29.10 3.57 2.26
CA THR A 297 -29.99 3.49 1.10
C THR A 297 -31.30 4.21 1.39
N PHE A 298 -31.69 5.14 0.52
CA PHE A 298 -32.91 5.92 0.69
C PHE A 298 -33.48 6.31 -0.68
N SER A 299 -34.79 6.14 -0.89
CA SER A 299 -35.47 6.61 -2.10
C SER A 299 -34.73 6.28 -3.41
N SER A 300 -34.27 5.03 -3.57
CA SER A 300 -33.42 4.50 -4.68
C SER A 300 -31.99 5.02 -4.78
N TRP A 301 -31.56 5.91 -3.88
CA TRP A 301 -30.17 6.31 -3.73
C TRP A 301 -29.43 5.35 -2.82
N SER A 302 -28.17 5.15 -3.12
CA SER A 302 -27.18 4.59 -2.20
C SER A 302 -26.17 5.70 -1.91
N SER A 303 -25.86 5.91 -0.63
CA SER A 303 -24.91 6.91 -0.20
C SER A 303 -23.86 6.31 0.72
N ASN A 304 -22.68 6.90 0.66
CA ASN A 304 -21.56 6.54 1.51
C ASN A 304 -20.88 7.83 1.96
N LEU A 305 -20.90 8.09 3.27
CA LEU A 305 -20.22 9.20 3.93
C LEU A 305 -19.10 8.65 4.80
N ARG A 306 -17.87 9.12 4.58
CA ARG A 306 -16.71 8.68 5.35
C ARG A 306 -15.91 9.85 5.85
N TYR A 307 -15.43 9.72 7.08
CA TYR A 307 -14.54 10.69 7.70
C TYR A 307 -13.37 9.98 8.38
N ARG A 308 -12.17 10.54 8.25
CA ARG A 308 -10.97 10.09 8.96
C ARG A 308 -10.23 11.31 9.52
N TYR A 309 -9.80 11.18 10.76
CA TYR A 309 -8.75 12.00 11.35
C TYR A 309 -7.51 11.15 11.51
N ILE A 310 -6.38 11.68 11.05
CA ILE A 310 -5.07 11.02 11.13
C ILE A 310 -4.13 11.95 11.89
N ASP A 311 -3.38 11.38 12.84
CA ASP A 311 -2.30 12.03 13.58
C ASP A 311 -1.08 11.13 13.47
N TYR A 312 0.03 11.69 12.99
CA TYR A 312 1.25 10.96 12.68
C TYR A 312 2.47 11.75 13.16
N ILE A 313 3.36 11.05 13.85
CA ILE A 313 4.69 11.53 14.20
C ILE A 313 5.70 10.49 13.72
N GLY A 314 6.68 10.93 12.95
CA GLY A 314 7.87 10.17 12.60
C GLY A 314 9.11 10.89 13.11
N ASP A 315 9.96 10.23 13.89
CA ASP A 315 11.13 10.81 14.53
C ASP A 315 12.34 9.90 14.31
N ASN A 316 13.28 10.33 13.46
CA ASN A 316 14.57 9.66 13.29
C ASN A 316 15.55 10.02 14.42
N GLY A 317 15.19 10.93 15.32
CA GLY A 317 16.08 11.39 16.36
C GLY A 317 17.36 11.99 15.79
N ASN A 318 18.49 11.66 16.41
CA ASN A 318 19.82 12.03 15.92
C ASN A 318 20.32 10.97 14.94
N VAL A 319 20.82 11.41 13.79
CA VAL A 319 21.35 10.54 12.72
C VAL A 319 22.61 11.12 12.09
N HIS A 320 23.43 10.26 11.51
CA HIS A 320 24.54 10.58 10.63
C HIS A 320 24.07 10.42 9.18
N MET A 321 23.41 11.46 8.68
CA MET A 321 22.83 11.50 7.34
C MET A 321 23.91 11.51 6.25
N PRO A 322 23.86 10.61 5.24
CA PRO A 322 24.82 10.61 4.13
C PRO A 322 24.84 11.91 3.33
N GLN A 323 26.04 12.42 3.07
CA GLN A 323 26.30 13.66 2.33
C GLN A 323 26.94 13.42 0.97
N SER A 324 27.92 12.54 0.92
CA SER A 324 28.63 12.21 -0.31
C SER A 324 29.20 10.81 -0.27
N TYR A 325 29.42 10.25 -1.44
CA TYR A 325 30.03 8.94 -1.64
C TYR A 325 31.15 9.04 -2.67
N ASN A 326 32.33 8.51 -2.33
CA ASN A 326 33.45 8.36 -3.24
C ASN A 326 33.60 6.89 -3.63
N SER A 327 33.29 6.57 -4.89
CA SER A 327 33.35 5.21 -5.43
C SER A 327 34.75 4.67 -5.65
N ASP A 328 35.77 5.53 -5.76
CA ASP A 328 37.16 5.09 -5.90
C ASP A 328 37.76 4.62 -4.57
N THR A 329 37.36 5.25 -3.46
CA THR A 329 37.85 4.92 -2.11
C THR A 329 36.87 4.10 -1.28
N ASN A 330 35.63 3.96 -1.76
CA ASN A 330 34.50 3.34 -1.06
C ASN A 330 34.18 4.03 0.29
N ILE A 331 34.35 5.36 0.35
CA ILE A 331 34.12 6.16 1.56
C ILE A 331 32.83 6.96 1.42
N VAL A 332 31.96 6.85 2.43
CA VAL A 332 30.79 7.71 2.60
C VAL A 332 31.11 8.77 3.63
N THR A 333 30.87 10.03 3.26
CA THR A 333 30.87 11.15 4.20
C THR A 333 29.45 11.34 4.70
N ARG A 334 29.28 11.40 6.01
CA ARG A 334 28.01 11.62 6.72
C ARG A 334 28.11 12.90 7.53
N ALA A 335 26.98 13.49 7.87
CA ALA A 335 26.91 14.66 8.72
C ALA A 335 25.79 14.48 9.73
N TYR A 336 25.96 15.09 10.90
CA TYR A 336 24.92 15.07 11.92
C TYR A 336 23.64 15.72 11.39
N ALA A 337 22.52 15.07 11.65
CA ALA A 337 21.20 15.62 11.47
C ALA A 337 20.26 15.19 12.59
N TYR A 338 19.24 16.01 12.83
CA TYR A 338 18.05 15.63 13.57
C TYR A 338 16.84 15.79 12.66
N GLN A 339 15.91 14.83 12.63
CA GLN A 339 14.71 14.90 11.79
C GLN A 339 13.46 14.39 12.51
N ARG A 340 12.48 15.27 12.67
CA ARG A 340 11.16 14.94 13.23
C ARG A 340 10.04 15.53 12.36
N GLN A 341 9.14 14.67 11.91
CA GLN A 341 8.00 15.01 11.09
C GLN A 341 6.70 14.87 11.88
N GLU A 342 5.90 15.91 11.87
CA GLU A 342 4.52 15.90 12.37
C GLU A 342 3.56 16.05 11.19
N PHE A 343 2.49 15.26 11.21
CA PHE A 343 1.43 15.34 10.22
C PHE A 343 0.08 15.09 10.89
N SER A 344 -0.93 15.88 10.51
CA SER A 344 -2.31 15.51 10.81
C SER A 344 -3.24 15.87 9.66
N GLU A 345 -4.33 15.12 9.52
CA GLU A 345 -5.27 15.31 8.42
C GLU A 345 -6.70 15.05 8.84
N HIS A 346 -7.59 15.94 8.41
CA HIS A 346 -9.03 15.67 8.35
C HIS A 346 -9.40 15.37 6.91
N ALA A 347 -9.88 14.15 6.64
CA ALA A 347 -10.37 13.73 5.34
C ALA A 347 -11.85 13.40 5.42
N LEU A 348 -12.66 14.00 4.55
CA LEU A 348 -14.09 13.77 4.40
C LEU A 348 -14.37 13.35 2.96
N GLN A 349 -15.18 12.31 2.78
CA GLN A 349 -15.61 11.82 1.48
C GLN A 349 -17.11 11.55 1.50
N TYR A 350 -17.83 12.00 0.48
CA TYR A 350 -19.25 11.69 0.32
C TYR A 350 -19.55 11.29 -1.11
N THR A 351 -20.31 10.21 -1.29
CA THR A 351 -20.73 9.72 -2.61
C THR A 351 -22.21 9.36 -2.59
N LEU A 352 -22.90 9.68 -3.69
CA LEU A 352 -24.29 9.37 -3.97
C LEU A 352 -24.37 8.60 -5.29
N ASN A 353 -25.05 7.47 -5.27
CA ASN A 353 -25.24 6.58 -6.41
C ASN A 353 -26.73 6.40 -6.68
N LYS A 354 -27.12 6.42 -7.96
CA LYS A 354 -28.51 6.17 -8.37
C LYS A 354 -28.57 5.43 -9.70
N GLU A 355 -29.47 4.46 -9.78
CA GLU A 355 -29.88 3.86 -11.04
C GLU A 355 -31.18 4.53 -11.53
N PHE A 356 -31.23 4.87 -12.81
CA PHE A 356 -32.45 5.39 -13.45
C PHE A 356 -32.45 5.10 -14.95
N GLU A 357 -33.61 5.33 -15.58
CA GLU A 357 -33.75 5.24 -17.03
C GLU A 357 -33.92 6.64 -17.62
N LEU A 358 -33.18 6.93 -18.69
CA LEU A 358 -33.28 8.17 -19.45
C LEU A 358 -33.26 7.83 -20.94
N PHE A 359 -34.29 8.28 -21.66
CA PHE A 359 -34.49 7.99 -23.09
C PHE A 359 -34.44 6.49 -23.44
N GLY A 360 -35.00 5.62 -22.58
CA GLY A 360 -34.99 4.18 -22.79
C GLY A 360 -33.63 3.49 -22.56
N LYS A 361 -32.68 4.19 -21.93
CA LYS A 361 -31.35 3.68 -21.58
C LYS A 361 -31.19 3.63 -20.07
N LYS A 362 -30.62 2.54 -19.54
CA LYS A 362 -30.25 2.43 -18.13
C LYS A 362 -29.02 3.30 -17.87
N ASN A 363 -29.05 4.06 -16.79
CA ASN A 363 -27.96 4.93 -16.34
C ASN A 363 -27.62 4.55 -14.89
N LYS A 364 -26.34 4.51 -14.57
CA LYS A 364 -25.84 4.40 -13.20
C LYS A 364 -25.00 5.64 -12.90
N LEU A 365 -25.66 6.61 -12.28
CA LEU A 365 -25.11 7.91 -11.94
C LEU A 365 -24.42 7.88 -10.58
N SER A 366 -23.26 8.53 -10.52
CA SER A 366 -22.48 8.76 -9.32
C SER A 366 -22.14 10.24 -9.19
N LEU A 367 -22.45 10.81 -8.04
CA LEU A 367 -22.07 12.15 -7.63
C LEU A 367 -21.18 12.02 -6.40
N GLY A 368 -20.07 12.73 -6.34
CA GLY A 368 -19.29 12.72 -5.12
C GLY A 368 -18.50 13.98 -4.89
N THR A 369 -18.11 14.15 -3.64
CA THR A 369 -17.25 15.23 -3.19
C THR A 369 -16.30 14.72 -2.12
N ASP A 370 -15.19 15.41 -1.95
CA ASP A 370 -14.24 15.15 -0.89
C ASP A 370 -13.57 16.46 -0.48
N TYR A 371 -13.13 16.49 0.77
CA TYR A 371 -12.44 17.60 1.40
C TYR A 371 -11.34 17.08 2.31
N ASN A 372 -10.15 17.62 2.16
CA ASN A 372 -8.98 17.28 2.94
C ASN A 372 -8.39 18.57 3.53
N LYS A 373 -8.07 18.55 4.82
CA LYS A 373 -7.26 19.59 5.46
C LYS A 373 -6.09 18.92 6.16
N ALA A 374 -4.92 19.07 5.55
CA ALA A 374 -3.67 18.52 6.04
C ALA A 374 -2.85 19.60 6.77
N TYR A 375 -2.16 19.19 7.81
CA TYR A 375 -1.11 19.90 8.52
C TYR A 375 0.17 19.10 8.39
N SER A 376 1.29 19.77 8.12
CA SER A 376 2.61 19.16 8.16
C SER A 376 3.63 20.12 8.76
N LYS A 377 4.60 19.56 9.50
CA LYS A 377 5.77 20.26 10.00
C LYS A 377 6.97 19.31 10.01
N LEU A 378 8.12 19.80 9.57
CA LEU A 378 9.39 19.09 9.67
C LEU A 378 10.33 19.91 10.53
N ASP A 379 10.68 19.41 11.71
CA ASP A 379 11.80 19.92 12.49
C ASP A 379 13.08 19.25 11.99
N MET A 380 14.06 20.06 11.59
CA MET A 380 15.33 19.57 11.07
C MET A 380 16.49 20.43 11.55
N TYR A 381 17.49 19.77 12.14
CA TYR A 381 18.78 20.38 12.42
C TYR A 381 19.85 19.64 11.64
N TYR A 382 20.85 20.36 11.15
CA TYR A 382 21.86 19.79 10.27
C TYR A 382 23.22 20.47 10.49
N ASP A 383 24.27 19.70 10.72
CA ASP A 383 25.63 20.23 10.90
C ASP A 383 26.60 19.63 9.87
N PRO A 384 26.91 20.35 8.78
CA PRO A 384 27.90 19.89 7.79
C PRO A 384 29.36 20.11 8.23
N SER A 385 29.62 20.84 9.32
CA SER A 385 30.98 21.34 9.62
C SER A 385 31.92 20.27 10.19
N ASN A 386 31.37 19.27 10.85
CA ASN A 386 32.10 18.16 11.47
C ASN A 386 31.62 16.82 10.87
N PRO A 387 32.00 16.51 9.62
CA PRO A 387 31.54 15.30 8.96
C PRO A 387 32.19 14.03 9.55
N TYR A 388 31.43 12.95 9.55
CA TYR A 388 31.88 11.60 9.84
C TYR A 388 32.21 10.88 8.54
N THR A 389 33.15 9.93 8.58
CA THR A 389 33.48 9.11 7.40
C THR A 389 33.39 7.64 7.76
N ILE A 390 32.77 6.86 6.89
CA ILE A 390 32.70 5.40 7.00
C ILE A 390 33.22 4.78 5.71
N ASN A 391 34.15 3.83 5.84
CA ASN A 391 34.61 3.03 4.72
C ASN A 391 33.70 1.82 4.59
N LEU A 392 33.01 1.71 3.46
CA LEU A 392 32.04 0.65 3.21
C LEU A 392 32.68 -0.74 3.13
N SER A 393 33.93 -0.85 2.66
CA SER A 393 34.66 -2.12 2.62
C SER A 393 34.96 -2.69 4.01
N ASN A 394 34.98 -1.84 5.04
CA ASN A 394 35.17 -2.24 6.44
C ASN A 394 34.53 -1.19 7.37
N PRO A 395 33.19 -1.27 7.58
CA PRO A 395 32.47 -0.25 8.32
C PRO A 395 32.90 -0.23 9.79
N ASN A 396 33.33 0.93 10.26
CA ASN A 396 33.60 1.20 11.66
C ASN A 396 32.80 2.42 12.07
N TYR A 397 31.89 2.24 13.04
CA TYR A 397 30.97 3.28 13.47
C TYR A 397 31.60 4.08 14.62
N GLU A 398 31.59 5.40 14.47
CA GLU A 398 31.82 6.36 15.56
C GLU A 398 30.77 6.25 16.67
N THR A 399 30.85 7.07 17.71
CA THR A 399 29.74 7.26 18.65
C THR A 399 28.69 8.18 18.03
N LEU A 400 27.41 7.81 18.13
CA LEU A 400 26.29 8.67 17.75
C LEU A 400 26.29 9.95 18.59
N THR A 401 26.30 11.11 17.95
CA THR A 401 26.27 12.41 18.62
C THR A 401 24.85 12.95 18.75
N SER A 402 24.71 14.01 19.54
CA SER A 402 23.46 14.70 19.79
C SER A 402 23.56 16.17 19.37
N ILE A 403 22.42 16.87 19.32
CA ILE A 403 22.41 18.30 18.98
C ILE A 403 23.32 19.15 19.88
N SER A 404 23.52 18.77 21.14
CA SER A 404 24.41 19.51 22.05
C SER A 404 25.89 19.42 21.68
N ASP A 405 26.29 18.42 20.90
CA ASP A 405 27.66 18.26 20.40
C ASP A 405 27.92 19.11 19.14
N HIS A 406 26.85 19.66 18.55
CA HIS A 406 26.85 20.38 17.27
C HIS A 406 26.39 21.83 17.43
N SER A 407 27.22 22.67 18.04
CA SER A 407 26.92 24.09 18.28
C SER A 407 26.76 24.92 16.98
N SER A 408 27.31 24.42 15.87
CA SER A 408 27.19 24.94 14.51
C SER A 408 25.99 24.41 13.73
N ALA A 409 25.15 23.55 14.33
CA ALA A 409 23.99 22.99 13.64
C ALA A 409 23.05 24.08 13.13
N MET A 410 22.80 24.05 11.84
CA MET A 410 21.83 24.91 11.18
C MET A 410 20.42 24.44 11.51
N ASN A 411 19.54 25.36 11.85
CA ASN A 411 18.12 25.08 11.92
C ASN A 411 17.52 25.14 10.50
N MET A 412 17.17 23.97 9.98
CA MET A 412 16.52 23.79 8.68
C MET A 412 15.04 23.40 8.84
N SER A 413 14.47 23.63 10.03
CA SER A 413 13.08 23.32 10.31
C SER A 413 12.16 24.13 9.41
N GLY A 414 11.21 23.45 8.79
CA GLY A 414 10.17 24.07 8.00
C GLY A 414 9.12 24.75 8.88
N GLU A 415 8.47 25.76 8.34
CA GLU A 415 7.29 26.33 8.98
C GLU A 415 6.11 25.34 8.98
N LYS A 416 5.13 25.62 9.83
CA LYS A 416 3.86 24.89 9.84
C LYS A 416 3.13 25.12 8.51
N GLN A 417 2.90 24.05 7.76
CA GLN A 417 2.16 24.09 6.52
C GLN A 417 0.74 23.56 6.73
N TYR A 418 -0.23 24.22 6.12
CA TYR A 418 -1.60 23.72 6.01
C TYR A 418 -2.01 23.72 4.55
N VAL A 419 -2.56 22.61 4.09
CA VAL A 419 -3.10 22.48 2.73
C VAL A 419 -4.56 22.10 2.84
N LYS A 420 -5.42 22.84 2.12
CA LYS A 420 -6.83 22.52 1.96
C LYS A 420 -7.05 22.07 0.53
N SER A 421 -7.62 20.89 0.37
CA SER A 421 -7.98 20.36 -0.94
C SER A 421 -9.44 19.97 -0.93
N TRP A 422 -10.12 20.19 -2.04
CA TRP A 422 -11.49 19.72 -2.22
C TRP A 422 -11.76 19.43 -3.69
N GLY A 423 -12.79 18.64 -3.94
CA GLY A 423 -13.32 18.53 -5.28
C GLY A 423 -14.69 17.91 -5.32
N ALA A 424 -15.28 17.97 -6.50
CA ALA A 424 -16.58 17.41 -6.78
C ALA A 424 -16.55 16.76 -8.16
N PHE A 425 -17.14 15.57 -8.26
CA PHE A 425 -17.25 14.83 -9.50
C PHE A 425 -18.68 14.38 -9.79
N LEU A 426 -18.92 14.22 -11.08
CA LEU A 426 -20.10 13.62 -11.67
C LEU A 426 -19.61 12.55 -12.63
N GLN A 427 -20.15 11.34 -12.53
CA GLN A 427 -19.90 10.25 -13.46
C GLN A 427 -21.22 9.56 -13.77
N ASP A 428 -21.47 9.25 -15.04
CA ASP A 428 -22.58 8.41 -15.46
C ASP A 428 -22.10 7.23 -16.30
N ASN A 429 -22.75 6.09 -16.11
CA ASN A 429 -22.52 4.87 -16.85
C ASN A 429 -23.81 4.54 -17.61
N ILE A 430 -23.78 4.84 -18.89
CA ILE A 430 -24.92 4.82 -19.80
C ILE A 430 -24.89 3.51 -20.58
N TYR A 431 -25.86 2.64 -20.33
CA TYR A 431 -26.04 1.39 -21.05
C TYR A 431 -26.73 1.69 -22.40
N LEU A 432 -25.92 2.03 -23.41
CA LEU A 432 -26.36 2.31 -24.78
C LEU A 432 -27.10 1.12 -25.39
N THR A 433 -26.64 -0.09 -25.06
CA THR A 433 -27.34 -1.37 -25.26
C THR A 433 -27.08 -2.26 -24.05
N GLU A 434 -27.64 -3.47 -24.01
CA GLU A 434 -27.32 -4.47 -22.96
C GLU A 434 -25.82 -4.82 -22.92
N ASN A 435 -25.15 -4.69 -24.07
CA ASN A 435 -23.76 -5.09 -24.25
C ASN A 435 -22.80 -3.90 -24.46
N LEU A 436 -23.28 -2.65 -24.54
CA LEU A 436 -22.45 -1.49 -24.81
C LEU A 436 -22.67 -0.42 -23.74
N ILE A 437 -21.63 -0.14 -22.95
CA ILE A 437 -21.66 0.77 -21.81
C ILE A 437 -20.71 1.93 -22.07
N LEU A 438 -21.23 3.15 -22.06
CA LEU A 438 -20.45 4.39 -22.09
C LEU A 438 -20.27 4.89 -20.65
N ASN A 439 -19.02 5.06 -20.22
CA ASN A 439 -18.64 5.66 -18.96
C ASN A 439 -18.20 7.10 -19.28
N ALA A 440 -18.79 8.11 -18.66
CA ALA A 440 -18.39 9.50 -18.86
C ALA A 440 -18.45 10.26 -17.54
N GLY A 441 -17.42 11.03 -17.25
CA GLY A 441 -17.39 11.82 -16.03
C GLY A 441 -16.45 13.01 -16.11
N LEU A 442 -16.66 13.93 -15.17
CA LEU A 442 -15.88 15.14 -15.01
C LEU A 442 -15.71 15.44 -13.52
N ARG A 443 -14.52 15.93 -13.15
CA ARG A 443 -14.25 16.42 -11.80
C ARG A 443 -13.58 17.78 -11.83
N TYR A 444 -14.03 18.68 -10.97
CA TYR A 444 -13.24 19.84 -10.55
C TYR A 444 -12.50 19.52 -9.26
N SER A 445 -11.19 19.81 -9.23
CA SER A 445 -10.33 19.65 -8.06
C SER A 445 -9.60 20.95 -7.77
N GLU A 446 -9.41 21.24 -6.50
CA GLU A 446 -8.65 22.40 -6.03
C GLU A 446 -7.76 21.98 -4.85
N SER A 447 -6.52 22.49 -4.85
CA SER A 447 -5.57 22.37 -3.74
C SER A 447 -5.00 23.75 -3.43
N LYS A 448 -5.08 24.15 -2.16
CA LYS A 448 -4.66 25.48 -1.72
C LYS A 448 -3.85 25.39 -0.42
N PRO A 449 -2.53 25.61 -0.48
CA PRO A 449 -1.71 25.87 0.70
C PRO A 449 -2.16 27.18 1.38
N GLN A 450 -2.10 27.25 2.71
CA GLN A 450 -2.57 28.40 3.49
C GLN A 450 -1.88 29.71 3.08
N ASN A 451 -0.56 29.65 2.86
CA ASN A 451 0.27 30.79 2.46
C ASN A 451 0.75 30.66 1.00
N GLY A 452 0.06 29.87 0.18
CA GLY A 452 0.45 29.60 -1.21
C GLY A 452 -0.64 29.90 -2.21
N LYS A 453 -0.28 29.80 -3.49
CA LYS A 453 -1.25 29.91 -4.58
C LYS A 453 -2.10 28.64 -4.68
N LYS A 454 -3.31 28.85 -5.15
CA LYS A 454 -4.25 27.78 -5.44
C LYS A 454 -3.83 27.09 -6.75
N SER A 455 -3.89 25.77 -6.78
CA SER A 455 -3.82 24.96 -7.99
C SER A 455 -5.17 24.28 -8.19
N ASP A 456 -5.73 24.32 -9.39
CA ASP A 456 -6.98 23.67 -9.72
C ASP A 456 -6.92 23.00 -11.09
N ALA A 457 -7.81 22.02 -11.30
CA ALA A 457 -7.94 21.32 -12.56
C ALA A 457 -9.34 20.80 -12.78
N LEU A 458 -9.70 20.70 -14.05
CA LEU A 458 -10.90 20.05 -14.54
C LEU A 458 -10.48 18.77 -15.26
N THR A 459 -10.76 17.61 -14.65
CA THR A 459 -10.28 16.30 -15.13
C THR A 459 -11.45 15.47 -15.69
N PRO A 460 -11.56 15.32 -17.03
CA PRO A 460 -12.50 14.43 -17.66
C PRO A 460 -12.03 12.96 -17.62
N SER A 461 -12.98 12.05 -17.77
CA SER A 461 -12.70 10.65 -18.10
C SER A 461 -13.84 10.06 -18.93
N PHE A 462 -13.48 9.32 -19.97
CA PHE A 462 -14.38 8.68 -20.90
C PHE A 462 -13.95 7.24 -21.14
N GLY A 463 -14.87 6.30 -21.03
CA GLY A 463 -14.61 4.90 -21.32
C GLY A 463 -15.75 4.27 -22.09
N LEU A 464 -15.44 3.32 -22.97
CA LEU A 464 -16.44 2.53 -23.67
C LEU A 464 -16.13 1.06 -23.41
N LEU A 465 -17.14 0.31 -22.99
CA LEU A 465 -17.04 -1.13 -22.75
C LEU A 465 -18.05 -1.86 -23.61
N TYR A 466 -17.60 -2.90 -24.31
CA TYR A 466 -18.44 -3.78 -25.11
C TYR A 466 -18.33 -5.23 -24.62
N LYS A 467 -19.45 -5.80 -24.18
CA LYS A 467 -19.60 -7.21 -23.81
C LYS A 467 -19.76 -8.04 -25.07
N ILE A 468 -18.70 -8.74 -25.45
CA ILE A 468 -18.73 -9.70 -26.56
C ILE A 468 -19.56 -10.92 -26.15
N THR A 469 -19.37 -11.38 -24.92
CA THR A 469 -20.14 -12.42 -24.24
C THR A 469 -20.36 -12.01 -22.77
N PRO A 470 -21.20 -12.71 -21.99
CA PRO A 470 -21.31 -12.44 -20.55
C PRO A 470 -19.98 -12.60 -19.78
N GLN A 471 -19.03 -13.35 -20.34
CA GLN A 471 -17.71 -13.64 -19.75
C GLN A 471 -16.57 -12.84 -20.40
N THR A 472 -16.80 -12.08 -21.47
CA THR A 472 -15.73 -11.41 -22.20
C THR A 472 -16.14 -10.02 -22.62
N SER A 473 -15.39 -9.04 -22.14
CA SER A 473 -15.60 -7.63 -22.42
C SER A 473 -14.33 -7.00 -22.96
N ILE A 474 -14.46 -6.16 -23.98
CA ILE A 474 -13.38 -5.26 -24.43
C ILE A 474 -13.71 -3.84 -24.00
N TYR A 475 -12.71 -3.04 -23.71
CA TYR A 475 -12.92 -1.66 -23.32
C TYR A 475 -11.83 -0.73 -23.82
N THR A 476 -12.17 0.54 -23.94
CA THR A 476 -11.23 1.63 -24.15
C THR A 476 -11.48 2.71 -23.10
N ASN A 477 -10.43 3.41 -22.66
CA ASN A 477 -10.55 4.48 -21.68
C ASN A 477 -9.57 5.62 -21.96
N TYR A 478 -10.06 6.84 -21.79
CA TYR A 478 -9.30 8.07 -21.67
C TYR A 478 -9.50 8.63 -20.26
N SER A 479 -8.41 8.99 -19.61
CA SER A 479 -8.46 9.56 -18.26
C SER A 479 -7.30 10.49 -18.02
N GLU A 480 -7.58 11.58 -17.32
CA GLU A 480 -6.56 12.54 -16.90
C GLU A 480 -6.18 12.38 -15.43
N SER A 481 -4.95 12.77 -15.10
CA SER A 481 -4.45 12.94 -13.74
C SER A 481 -3.98 14.37 -13.48
N PHE A 482 -4.02 14.77 -12.22
CA PHE A 482 -3.59 16.09 -11.75
C PHE A 482 -2.71 15.94 -10.50
N SER A 483 -1.63 16.72 -10.41
CA SER A 483 -0.84 16.89 -9.19
C SER A 483 -0.34 18.33 -9.05
N PRO A 484 -0.60 19.03 -7.94
CA PRO A 484 -0.03 20.36 -7.71
C PRO A 484 1.49 20.34 -7.75
N ASN A 485 2.10 21.36 -8.35
CA ASN A 485 3.54 21.55 -8.34
C ASN A 485 3.98 22.27 -7.06
N SER A 486 5.14 21.92 -6.50
CA SER A 486 5.71 22.59 -5.32
C SER A 486 6.83 23.57 -5.68
N ALA A 487 7.32 23.54 -6.93
CA ALA A 487 8.37 24.43 -7.41
C ALA A 487 7.79 25.80 -7.83
N THR A 488 8.64 26.82 -7.82
CA THR A 488 8.30 28.20 -8.19
C THR A 488 9.11 28.69 -9.39
N ASP A 489 8.51 29.61 -10.16
CA ASP A 489 9.18 30.34 -11.23
C ASP A 489 10.07 31.48 -10.70
N ILE A 490 10.72 32.22 -11.62
CA ILE A 490 11.62 33.33 -11.27
C ILE A 490 10.92 34.49 -10.56
N ASP A 491 9.58 34.58 -10.69
CA ASP A 491 8.73 35.58 -10.05
C ASP A 491 8.11 35.05 -8.73
N ASP A 492 8.60 33.89 -8.23
CA ASP A 492 8.14 33.18 -7.03
C ASP A 492 6.67 32.71 -7.11
N ASN A 493 6.16 32.52 -8.33
CA ASN A 493 4.84 31.92 -8.55
C ASN A 493 4.97 30.39 -8.55
N ILE A 494 4.07 29.71 -7.85
CA ILE A 494 3.94 28.24 -7.97
C ILE A 494 3.63 27.89 -9.43
N LEU A 495 4.35 26.90 -9.95
CA LEU A 495 4.20 26.38 -11.30
C LEU A 495 2.82 25.76 -11.54
N ASP A 496 2.43 25.71 -12.82
CA ASP A 496 1.25 24.97 -13.26
C ASP A 496 1.32 23.51 -12.79
N PRO A 497 0.18 22.90 -12.46
CA PRO A 497 0.12 21.52 -11.99
C PRO A 497 0.68 20.55 -13.04
N GLU A 498 1.26 19.47 -12.56
CA GLU A 498 1.57 18.32 -13.41
C GLU A 498 0.27 17.66 -13.87
N GLU A 499 0.16 17.44 -15.18
CA GLU A 499 -0.98 16.78 -15.80
C GLU A 499 -0.54 15.47 -16.44
N GLY A 500 -1.39 14.45 -16.34
CA GLY A 500 -1.17 13.18 -17.03
C GLY A 500 -2.36 12.84 -17.91
N LYS A 501 -2.11 12.35 -19.13
CA LYS A 501 -3.13 11.92 -20.09
C LYS A 501 -2.90 10.46 -20.42
N GLY A 502 -3.86 9.61 -20.07
CA GLY A 502 -3.78 8.17 -20.28
C GLY A 502 -4.80 7.66 -21.27
N TYR A 503 -4.35 6.85 -22.22
CA TYR A 503 -5.17 6.07 -23.14
C TYR A 503 -4.99 4.58 -22.85
N GLU A 504 -6.08 3.84 -22.80
CA GLU A 504 -6.09 2.40 -22.53
C GLU A 504 -7.02 1.67 -23.50
N LEU A 505 -6.58 0.49 -23.95
CA LEU A 505 -7.38 -0.49 -24.67
C LEU A 505 -7.17 -1.84 -23.98
N GLY A 506 -8.23 -2.44 -23.45
CA GLY A 506 -8.12 -3.68 -22.70
C GLY A 506 -9.23 -4.68 -22.97
N ILE A 507 -9.00 -5.89 -22.46
CA ILE A 507 -9.91 -7.02 -22.45
C ILE A 507 -10.01 -7.56 -21.03
N LYS A 508 -11.23 -7.91 -20.63
CA LYS A 508 -11.54 -8.61 -19.39
C LYS A 508 -12.20 -9.92 -19.74
N GLN A 509 -11.76 -10.99 -19.11
CA GLN A 509 -12.24 -12.32 -19.39
C GLN A 509 -12.40 -13.13 -18.12
N LYS A 510 -13.60 -13.70 -17.95
CA LYS A 510 -13.84 -14.80 -17.04
C LYS A 510 -13.58 -16.12 -17.77
N LEU A 511 -12.78 -17.00 -17.16
CA LEU A 511 -12.42 -18.29 -17.74
C LEU A 511 -12.86 -19.43 -16.83
N PHE A 512 -13.08 -20.61 -17.42
CA PHE A 512 -13.34 -21.88 -16.74
C PHE A 512 -14.47 -21.80 -15.70
N ASP A 513 -15.69 -21.50 -16.16
CA ASP A 513 -16.89 -21.37 -15.31
C ASP A 513 -16.74 -20.29 -14.22
N ASP A 514 -16.21 -19.12 -14.63
CA ASP A 514 -15.98 -17.96 -13.77
C ASP A 514 -14.99 -18.19 -12.61
N ASN A 515 -14.15 -19.23 -12.68
CA ASN A 515 -13.12 -19.50 -11.68
C ASN A 515 -11.85 -18.66 -11.83
N PHE A 516 -11.75 -17.89 -12.92
CA PHE A 516 -10.65 -16.97 -13.18
C PHE A 516 -11.13 -15.62 -13.64
N SER A 517 -10.38 -14.59 -13.27
CA SER A 517 -10.42 -13.28 -13.87
C SER A 517 -9.08 -13.01 -14.55
N LEU A 518 -9.13 -12.72 -15.85
CA LEU A 518 -8.01 -12.24 -16.65
C LEU A 518 -8.29 -10.81 -17.10
N THR A 519 -7.33 -9.92 -16.90
CA THR A 519 -7.33 -8.58 -17.48
C THR A 519 -6.07 -8.41 -18.29
N ALA A 520 -6.18 -7.93 -19.53
CA ALA A 520 -5.04 -7.52 -20.33
C ALA A 520 -5.29 -6.15 -20.95
N ALA A 521 -4.27 -5.29 -20.96
CA ALA A 521 -4.40 -3.92 -21.46
C ALA A 521 -3.15 -3.45 -22.20
N LEU A 522 -3.37 -2.61 -23.21
CA LEU A 522 -2.37 -1.74 -23.83
C LEU A 522 -2.58 -0.33 -23.28
N PHE A 523 -1.50 0.37 -22.95
CA PHE A 523 -1.58 1.74 -22.46
C PHE A 523 -0.56 2.66 -23.12
N ASN A 524 -0.93 3.94 -23.23
CA ASN A 524 -0.05 5.05 -23.55
C ASN A 524 -0.38 6.22 -22.62
N ILE A 525 0.64 6.77 -21.96
CA ILE A 525 0.50 7.79 -20.94
C ILE A 525 1.54 8.88 -21.20
N GLU A 526 1.09 10.12 -21.23
CA GLU A 526 1.93 11.32 -21.30
C GLU A 526 1.77 12.09 -19.99
N LYS A 527 2.88 12.56 -19.42
CA LYS A 527 2.91 13.43 -18.25
C LYS A 527 3.64 14.71 -18.61
N VAL A 528 3.03 15.86 -18.37
CA VAL A 528 3.54 17.20 -18.75
C VAL A 528 3.62 18.12 -17.53
N ASN A 529 4.21 19.30 -17.73
CA ASN A 529 4.39 20.36 -16.73
C ASN A 529 5.27 19.93 -15.54
N ILE A 530 6.19 18.99 -15.77
CA ILE A 530 7.17 18.58 -14.75
C ILE A 530 8.13 19.75 -14.53
N ALA A 531 8.42 20.07 -13.27
CA ALA A 531 9.33 21.14 -12.92
C ALA A 531 10.77 20.81 -13.34
N LEU A 532 11.37 21.69 -14.14
CA LEU A 532 12.79 21.65 -14.52
C LEU A 532 13.46 22.95 -14.11
N SER A 533 14.75 22.93 -13.76
CA SER A 533 15.49 24.14 -13.43
C SER A 533 15.45 25.16 -14.56
N ASP A 534 15.21 26.44 -14.23
CA ASP A 534 15.20 27.51 -15.23
C ASP A 534 16.64 27.82 -15.67
N PRO A 535 17.01 27.60 -16.95
CA PRO A 535 18.35 27.90 -17.45
C PRO A 535 18.68 29.40 -17.45
N ASN A 536 17.68 30.28 -17.32
CA ASN A 536 17.85 31.72 -17.29
C ASN A 536 17.94 32.29 -15.87
N ASP A 537 17.69 31.48 -14.83
CA ASP A 537 17.85 31.91 -13.45
C ASP A 537 19.33 31.87 -13.04
N PRO A 538 19.98 33.03 -12.81
CA PRO A 538 21.38 33.08 -12.41
C PRO A 538 21.65 32.43 -11.05
N LEU A 539 20.62 32.26 -10.21
CA LEU A 539 20.72 31.67 -8.87
C LEU A 539 20.44 30.16 -8.87
N GLY A 540 19.87 29.61 -9.95
CA GLY A 540 19.52 28.19 -10.07
C GLY A 540 18.48 27.69 -9.06
N GLN A 541 17.63 28.58 -8.55
CA GLN A 541 16.59 28.30 -7.56
C GLN A 541 15.19 28.24 -8.19
N ALA A 542 14.97 28.92 -9.31
CA ALA A 542 13.72 28.91 -10.04
C ALA A 542 13.59 27.70 -10.98
N SER A 543 12.35 27.33 -11.27
CA SER A 543 11.98 26.25 -12.18
C SER A 543 11.00 26.73 -13.25
N ILE A 544 10.91 26.00 -14.34
CA ILE A 544 9.90 26.13 -15.38
C ILE A 544 9.11 24.81 -15.51
N ALA A 545 7.80 24.91 -15.76
CA ALA A 545 6.91 23.76 -15.93
C ALA A 545 6.92 23.26 -17.38
N SER A 546 8.09 22.87 -17.90
CA SER A 546 8.24 22.45 -19.30
C SER A 546 8.51 20.96 -19.47
N GLY A 547 8.68 20.20 -18.37
CA GLY A 547 9.09 18.82 -18.49
C GLY A 547 7.98 17.85 -18.93
N GLU A 548 8.36 16.87 -19.74
CA GLU A 548 7.51 15.87 -20.36
C GLU A 548 8.09 14.44 -20.24
N GLN A 549 7.24 13.49 -19.86
CA GLN A 549 7.56 12.08 -19.77
C GLN A 549 6.48 11.24 -20.48
N GLU A 550 6.91 10.21 -21.20
CA GLU A 550 6.05 9.24 -21.88
C GLU A 550 6.20 7.86 -21.24
N SER A 551 5.10 7.12 -21.13
CA SER A 551 5.11 5.71 -20.74
C SER A 551 4.10 4.92 -21.57
N LYS A 552 4.58 3.88 -22.25
CA LYS A 552 3.73 2.99 -23.06
C LYS A 552 4.05 1.54 -22.79
N GLY A 553 3.06 0.68 -22.92
CA GLY A 553 3.25 -0.70 -22.57
C GLY A 553 2.04 -1.59 -22.73
N PHE A 554 2.21 -2.81 -22.24
CA PHE A 554 1.12 -3.75 -22.09
C PHE A 554 1.22 -4.50 -20.77
N GLU A 555 0.10 -5.07 -20.36
CA GLU A 555 -0.04 -5.81 -19.12
C GLU A 555 -1.03 -6.94 -19.25
N VAL A 556 -0.80 -7.97 -18.45
CA VAL A 556 -1.71 -9.09 -18.22
C VAL A 556 -1.70 -9.39 -16.73
N ASP A 557 -2.87 -9.44 -16.10
CA ASP A 557 -3.07 -9.94 -14.75
C ASP A 557 -4.08 -11.09 -14.79
N LEU A 558 -3.82 -12.11 -13.98
CA LEU A 558 -4.64 -13.30 -13.83
C LEU A 558 -4.75 -13.65 -12.35
N SER A 559 -5.97 -13.86 -11.88
CA SER A 559 -6.25 -14.40 -10.54
C SER A 559 -7.36 -15.43 -10.62
N GLY A 560 -7.22 -16.56 -9.92
CA GLY A 560 -8.28 -17.58 -9.90
C GLY A 560 -7.89 -18.93 -9.33
N GLN A 561 -8.73 -19.93 -9.63
CA GLN A 561 -8.59 -21.32 -9.25
C GLN A 561 -8.59 -22.23 -10.48
N ILE A 562 -7.46 -22.92 -10.74
CA ILE A 562 -7.34 -23.94 -11.80
C ILE A 562 -8.25 -25.14 -11.49
N THR A 563 -8.31 -25.54 -10.22
CA THR A 563 -9.21 -26.56 -9.67
C THR A 563 -9.59 -26.16 -8.26
N ASP A 564 -10.54 -26.87 -7.63
CA ASP A 564 -10.88 -26.66 -6.22
C ASP A 564 -9.68 -26.75 -5.26
N ASN A 565 -8.60 -27.42 -5.68
CA ASN A 565 -7.37 -27.57 -4.89
C ASN A 565 -6.22 -26.70 -5.38
N TRP A 566 -6.36 -25.94 -6.47
CA TRP A 566 -5.23 -25.25 -7.11
C TRP A 566 -5.55 -23.79 -7.43
N SER A 567 -4.90 -22.86 -6.75
CA SER A 567 -5.11 -21.42 -6.88
C SER A 567 -3.86 -20.73 -7.43
N ILE A 568 -4.05 -19.68 -8.23
CA ILE A 568 -2.96 -18.97 -8.90
C ILE A 568 -3.24 -17.48 -9.02
N VAL A 569 -2.20 -16.71 -8.79
CA VAL A 569 -2.06 -15.31 -9.19
C VAL A 569 -0.87 -15.23 -10.13
N ALA A 570 -1.03 -14.59 -11.27
CA ALA A 570 0.05 -14.34 -12.21
C ALA A 570 -0.09 -12.96 -12.85
N SER A 571 1.03 -12.33 -13.15
CA SER A 571 1.04 -11.08 -13.91
C SER A 571 2.27 -10.97 -14.79
N TYR A 572 2.14 -10.24 -15.88
CA TYR A 572 3.23 -9.88 -16.77
C TYR A 572 3.05 -8.43 -17.22
N GLY A 573 4.12 -7.65 -17.17
CA GLY A 573 4.14 -6.26 -17.59
C GLY A 573 5.29 -5.97 -18.54
N TYR A 574 5.01 -5.20 -19.59
CA TYR A 574 6.00 -4.51 -20.40
C TYR A 574 5.78 -3.01 -20.31
N THR A 575 6.80 -2.25 -19.93
CA THR A 575 6.75 -0.78 -19.86
C THR A 575 7.98 -0.17 -20.52
N SER A 576 7.76 0.76 -21.44
CA SER A 576 8.81 1.59 -22.03
C SER A 576 8.55 3.05 -21.64
N THR A 577 9.51 3.66 -20.96
CA THR A 577 9.42 5.06 -20.55
C THR A 577 10.42 5.93 -21.32
N LYS A 578 10.11 7.22 -21.44
CA LYS A 578 10.98 8.23 -22.03
C LYS A 578 10.87 9.53 -21.27
N ASN A 579 12.01 10.12 -20.93
CA ASN A 579 12.11 11.51 -20.50
C ASN A 579 12.40 12.37 -21.72
N LYS A 580 11.41 13.16 -22.16
CA LYS A 580 11.50 13.94 -23.41
C LYS A 580 12.46 15.12 -23.28
N ASP A 581 12.67 15.62 -22.08
CA ASP A 581 13.61 16.73 -21.82
C ASP A 581 15.05 16.27 -21.65
N ASN A 582 15.23 14.97 -21.45
CA ASN A 582 16.54 14.37 -21.21
C ASN A 582 16.87 13.37 -22.32
N ASN A 583 16.89 13.84 -23.58
CA ASN A 583 17.33 13.08 -24.76
C ASN A 583 16.64 11.72 -24.96
N ASP A 584 15.35 11.60 -24.61
CA ASP A 584 14.60 10.33 -24.70
C ASP A 584 15.28 9.19 -23.90
N LEU A 585 15.96 9.52 -22.80
CA LEU A 585 16.51 8.54 -21.87
C LEU A 585 15.38 7.83 -21.10
N ASP A 586 15.63 6.58 -20.71
CA ASP A 586 14.67 5.77 -19.95
C ASP A 586 14.58 6.30 -18.51
N LEU A 587 13.38 6.28 -17.92
CA LEU A 587 13.21 6.69 -16.52
C LEU A 587 13.92 5.70 -15.58
N ARG A 588 14.62 6.23 -14.58
CA ARG A 588 15.28 5.44 -13.53
C ARG A 588 14.30 4.54 -12.78
N ASN A 589 14.80 3.40 -12.28
CA ASN A 589 14.07 2.38 -11.50
C ASN A 589 12.94 1.66 -12.27
N ILE A 590 12.75 1.93 -13.57
CA ILE A 590 11.69 1.31 -14.35
C ILE A 590 12.25 0.15 -15.18
N PRO A 591 11.97 -1.10 -14.83
CA PRO A 591 12.32 -2.25 -15.67
C PRO A 591 11.41 -2.30 -16.89
N LYS A 592 11.94 -2.77 -18.02
CA LYS A 592 11.12 -2.98 -19.22
C LYS A 592 10.15 -4.15 -19.09
N HIS A 593 10.50 -5.13 -18.28
CA HIS A 593 9.74 -6.37 -18.11
C HIS A 593 9.59 -6.68 -16.62
N THR A 594 8.36 -6.99 -16.20
CA THR A 594 8.08 -7.64 -14.91
C THR A 594 7.26 -8.89 -15.15
N ALA A 595 7.50 -9.94 -14.37
CA ALA A 595 6.67 -11.14 -14.41
C ALA A 595 6.56 -11.71 -12.99
N ASN A 596 5.34 -12.03 -12.57
CA ASN A 596 5.07 -12.53 -11.24
C ASN A 596 4.16 -13.76 -11.34
N ILE A 597 4.39 -14.74 -10.47
CA ILE A 597 3.50 -15.87 -10.28
C ILE A 597 3.56 -16.29 -8.82
N PHE A 598 2.41 -16.61 -8.24
CA PHE A 598 2.32 -17.33 -6.98
C PHE A 598 1.14 -18.28 -7.06
N THR A 599 1.33 -19.49 -6.57
CA THR A 599 0.33 -20.55 -6.66
C THR A 599 0.35 -21.42 -5.42
N THR A 600 -0.83 -21.92 -5.04
CA THR A 600 -1.00 -22.87 -3.93
C THR A 600 -1.79 -24.07 -4.40
N TYR A 601 -1.33 -25.26 -3.99
CA TYR A 601 -1.94 -26.54 -4.32
C TYR A 601 -2.20 -27.38 -3.05
N TYR A 602 -3.45 -27.69 -2.79
CA TYR A 602 -3.89 -28.58 -1.72
C TYR A 602 -3.71 -30.05 -2.13
N LEU A 603 -3.08 -30.83 -1.25
CA LEU A 603 -2.67 -32.21 -1.52
C LEU A 603 -3.80 -33.24 -1.30
N SER A 604 -5.06 -32.80 -1.34
CA SER A 604 -6.26 -33.65 -1.25
C SER A 604 -6.25 -34.78 -2.28
N SER A 605 -5.79 -34.51 -3.50
CA SER A 605 -5.64 -35.52 -4.56
C SER A 605 -4.61 -36.60 -4.24
N PHE A 606 -3.72 -36.37 -3.27
CA PHE A 606 -2.71 -37.31 -2.79
C PHE A 606 -3.07 -37.95 -1.44
N SER A 607 -4.36 -37.94 -1.06
CA SER A 607 -4.83 -38.42 0.25
C SER A 607 -4.22 -37.68 1.45
N LEU A 608 -3.82 -36.42 1.24
CA LEU A 608 -3.28 -35.50 2.26
C LEU A 608 -4.14 -34.21 2.32
N PRO A 609 -5.45 -34.30 2.64
CA PRO A 609 -6.40 -33.20 2.45
C PRO A 609 -6.12 -31.96 3.31
N ASN A 610 -5.38 -32.14 4.40
CA ASN A 610 -5.03 -31.07 5.32
C ASN A 610 -3.72 -30.36 4.93
N PHE A 611 -2.98 -30.84 3.94
CA PHE A 611 -1.69 -30.26 3.55
C PHE A 611 -1.81 -29.46 2.25
N TYR A 612 -1.05 -28.38 2.15
CA TYR A 612 -0.87 -27.65 0.89
C TYR A 612 0.57 -27.20 0.72
N ILE A 613 0.93 -26.99 -0.55
CA ILE A 613 2.21 -26.41 -0.95
C ILE A 613 1.94 -25.15 -1.75
N GLY A 614 2.74 -24.12 -1.52
CA GLY A 614 2.70 -22.86 -2.24
C GLY A 614 4.09 -22.53 -2.80
N GLY A 615 4.13 -21.83 -3.91
CA GLY A 615 5.37 -21.38 -4.53
C GLY A 615 5.13 -20.20 -5.45
N GLY A 616 6.12 -19.32 -5.53
CA GLY A 616 6.07 -18.18 -6.43
C GLY A 616 7.44 -17.75 -6.93
N ALA A 617 7.41 -16.96 -8.00
CA ALA A 617 8.58 -16.33 -8.58
C ALA A 617 8.23 -14.89 -9.00
N ARG A 618 9.13 -13.97 -8.72
CA ARG A 618 9.08 -12.58 -9.17
C ARG A 618 10.31 -12.28 -10.01
N TYR A 619 10.12 -11.95 -11.28
CA TYR A 619 11.16 -11.47 -12.18
C TYR A 619 11.08 -9.95 -12.29
N LEU A 620 12.20 -9.29 -12.02
CA LEU A 620 12.38 -7.86 -12.24
C LEU A 620 13.46 -7.68 -13.30
N GLY A 621 13.09 -7.11 -14.45
CA GLY A 621 14.03 -6.89 -15.54
C GLY A 621 15.11 -5.85 -15.21
N SER A 622 16.15 -5.81 -16.04
CA SER A 622 17.23 -4.82 -15.91
C SER A 622 16.69 -3.38 -16.01
N ARG A 623 17.26 -2.46 -15.24
CA ARG A 623 16.81 -1.05 -15.17
C ARG A 623 17.96 -0.10 -14.87
N TYR A 624 17.80 1.17 -15.23
CA TYR A 624 18.80 2.20 -14.92
C TYR A 624 18.63 2.72 -13.50
N ALA A 625 19.75 3.04 -12.85
CA ALA A 625 19.84 3.56 -11.50
C ALA A 625 20.05 5.09 -11.47
N ASP A 626 20.23 5.73 -12.62
CA ASP A 626 20.48 7.16 -12.78
C ASP A 626 19.80 7.74 -14.02
N ASP A 627 19.54 9.05 -13.99
CA ASP A 627 18.82 9.75 -15.06
C ASP A 627 19.67 9.92 -16.32
N ALA A 628 21.01 9.79 -16.21
CA ALA A 628 21.92 9.77 -17.36
C ALA A 628 22.02 8.37 -18.02
N ASN A 629 21.35 7.36 -17.45
CA ASN A 629 21.35 5.98 -17.94
C ASN A 629 22.77 5.38 -18.07
N THR A 630 23.66 5.70 -17.13
CA THR A 630 25.05 5.23 -17.12
C THR A 630 25.28 4.06 -16.18
N ILE A 631 24.44 3.91 -15.14
CA ILE A 631 24.50 2.83 -14.17
C ILE A 631 23.25 1.97 -14.35
N LYS A 632 23.46 0.66 -14.53
CA LYS A 632 22.39 -0.28 -14.86
C LYS A 632 22.44 -1.46 -13.90
N PHE A 633 21.30 -1.80 -13.30
CA PHE A 633 21.11 -3.04 -12.57
C PHE A 633 20.71 -4.15 -13.54
N ASP A 634 21.29 -5.32 -13.31
CA ASP A 634 20.92 -6.55 -14.00
C ASP A 634 19.51 -7.01 -13.59
N SER A 635 18.99 -7.99 -14.33
CA SER A 635 17.72 -8.61 -14.00
C SER A 635 17.87 -9.64 -12.89
N GLU A 636 16.82 -9.81 -12.08
CA GLU A 636 16.80 -10.68 -10.91
C GLU A 636 15.52 -11.53 -10.90
N ILE A 637 15.60 -12.73 -10.29
CA ILE A 637 14.43 -13.57 -10.02
C ILE A 637 14.44 -13.96 -8.54
N ILE A 638 13.34 -13.62 -7.85
CA ILE A 638 13.15 -13.96 -6.44
C ILE A 638 12.13 -15.10 -6.34
N TYR A 639 12.52 -16.20 -5.71
CA TYR A 639 11.66 -17.37 -5.50
C TYR A 639 11.13 -17.41 -4.07
N ASN A 640 9.86 -17.74 -3.89
CA ASN A 640 9.23 -17.93 -2.58
C ASN A 640 8.57 -19.30 -2.51
N ALA A 641 8.50 -19.88 -1.32
CA ALA A 641 7.86 -21.17 -1.10
C ALA A 641 7.11 -21.20 0.23
N THR A 642 5.99 -21.92 0.28
CA THR A 642 5.20 -22.14 1.49
C THR A 642 4.82 -23.62 1.60
N PHE A 643 4.92 -24.18 2.80
CA PHE A 643 4.36 -25.49 3.14
C PHE A 643 3.35 -25.29 4.27
N GLY A 644 2.13 -25.76 4.08
CA GLY A 644 1.05 -25.50 5.01
C GLY A 644 0.30 -26.75 5.44
N TYR A 645 -0.28 -26.66 6.63
CA TYR A 645 -1.16 -27.67 7.21
C TYR A 645 -2.37 -27.00 7.87
N LYS A 646 -3.58 -27.34 7.44
CA LYS A 646 -4.85 -26.83 7.96
C LYS A 646 -5.74 -28.01 8.35
N LYS A 647 -6.08 -28.14 9.62
CA LYS A 647 -6.98 -29.20 10.12
C LYS A 647 -7.88 -28.66 11.22
N GLY A 648 -9.19 -28.68 10.96
CA GLY A 648 -10.17 -28.07 11.85
C GLY A 648 -9.81 -26.61 12.11
N ASN A 649 -9.65 -26.28 13.38
CA ASN A 649 -9.36 -24.92 13.83
C ASN A 649 -7.89 -24.51 13.75
N TRP A 650 -6.99 -25.46 13.47
CA TRP A 650 -5.54 -25.22 13.42
C TRP A 650 -5.07 -24.94 12.00
N ARG A 651 -4.18 -23.95 11.86
CA ARG A 651 -3.39 -23.72 10.65
C ARG A 651 -1.92 -23.50 11.03
N ALA A 652 -1.03 -24.21 10.35
CA ALA A 652 0.41 -24.04 10.45
C ALA A 652 0.99 -23.76 9.06
N ASN A 653 1.94 -22.83 8.98
CA ASN A 653 2.68 -22.47 7.79
C ASN A 653 4.17 -22.49 8.07
N LEU A 654 4.95 -23.01 7.13
CA LEU A 654 6.39 -22.81 7.02
C LEU A 654 6.66 -22.15 5.67
N SER A 655 7.10 -20.90 5.69
CA SER A 655 7.29 -20.08 4.50
C SER A 655 8.76 -19.69 4.39
N ILE A 656 9.28 -19.66 3.17
CA ILE A 656 10.63 -19.22 2.84
C ILE A 656 10.51 -18.13 1.79
N GLN A 657 10.78 -16.89 2.20
CA GLN A 657 10.91 -15.75 1.29
C GLN A 657 12.33 -15.70 0.76
N ASN A 658 12.51 -15.36 -0.51
CA ASN A 658 13.82 -15.34 -1.19
C ASN A 658 14.60 -16.67 -1.01
N LEU A 659 13.98 -17.78 -1.43
CA LEU A 659 14.44 -19.16 -1.28
C LEU A 659 15.88 -19.38 -1.77
N THR A 660 16.27 -18.71 -2.85
CA THR A 660 17.60 -18.82 -3.46
C THR A 660 18.65 -17.92 -2.81
N ASP A 661 18.25 -17.09 -1.83
CA ASP A 661 19.10 -16.09 -1.18
C ASP A 661 19.74 -15.14 -2.20
N GLU A 662 18.94 -14.69 -3.17
CA GLU A 662 19.38 -13.76 -4.21
C GLU A 662 19.71 -12.41 -3.58
N GLU A 663 20.86 -11.84 -3.92
CA GLU A 663 21.21 -10.48 -3.53
C GLU A 663 20.71 -9.49 -4.57
N TYR A 664 19.81 -8.60 -4.17
CA TYR A 664 19.14 -7.74 -5.12
C TYR A 664 18.89 -6.33 -4.59
N VAL A 665 18.71 -5.39 -5.51
CA VAL A 665 18.37 -3.99 -5.22
C VAL A 665 16.88 -3.84 -5.46
N ASP A 666 16.15 -3.27 -4.51
CA ASP A 666 14.73 -2.99 -4.65
C ASP A 666 14.51 -1.63 -5.35
N GLY A 667 15.28 -0.59 -4.99
CA GLY A 667 15.22 0.73 -5.64
C GLY A 667 16.48 1.57 -5.45
N ALA A 668 16.66 2.58 -6.30
CA ALA A 668 17.82 3.48 -6.26
C ALA A 668 17.48 4.97 -6.28
N MET A 669 18.33 5.73 -5.61
CA MET A 669 18.40 7.18 -5.63
C MET A 669 19.81 7.60 -6.04
N SER A 670 19.95 8.27 -7.19
CA SER A 670 21.23 8.75 -7.68
C SER A 670 21.27 10.27 -7.75
N SER A 671 22.39 10.85 -7.31
CA SER A 671 22.73 12.26 -7.54
C SER A 671 24.24 12.47 -7.64
N ASN A 672 24.67 13.56 -8.28
CA ASN A 672 26.10 13.84 -8.53
C ASN A 672 26.95 13.88 -7.26
N ALA A 673 26.44 14.50 -6.18
CA ALA A 673 27.20 14.61 -4.93
C ALA A 673 27.09 13.37 -4.05
N ARG A 674 25.93 12.68 -4.06
CA ARG A 674 25.65 11.56 -3.17
C ARG A 674 26.00 10.19 -3.77
N GLY A 675 26.27 10.10 -5.06
CA GLY A 675 26.42 8.83 -5.76
C GLY A 675 25.09 8.09 -5.91
N THR A 676 25.15 6.81 -6.26
CA THR A 676 23.98 5.94 -6.44
C THR A 676 23.70 5.15 -5.17
N ARG A 677 22.84 5.73 -4.34
CA ARG A 677 22.32 5.13 -3.12
C ARG A 677 21.22 4.12 -3.47
N VAL A 678 21.19 2.97 -2.82
CA VAL A 678 20.26 1.88 -3.10
C VAL A 678 19.63 1.32 -1.84
N TYR A 679 18.41 0.81 -1.99
CA TYR A 679 17.70 0.02 -0.99
C TYR A 679 17.79 -1.43 -1.42
N VAL A 680 18.23 -2.28 -0.51
CA VAL A 680 18.46 -3.70 -0.80
C VAL A 680 17.24 -4.53 -0.42
N GLY A 681 17.05 -5.62 -1.16
CA GLY A 681 16.05 -6.61 -0.86
C GLY A 681 16.32 -7.38 0.43
N ASN A 682 15.27 -7.98 0.99
CA ASN A 682 15.44 -8.87 2.13
C ASN A 682 16.18 -10.15 1.71
N PRO A 683 17.14 -10.63 2.51
CA PRO A 683 17.78 -11.93 2.27
C PRO A 683 16.77 -13.06 2.46
N ARG A 684 17.21 -14.31 2.25
CA ARG A 684 16.38 -15.46 2.60
C ARG A 684 15.86 -15.33 4.03
N THR A 685 14.55 -15.49 4.18
CA THR A 685 13.87 -15.44 5.47
C THR A 685 12.93 -16.64 5.60
N VAL A 686 13.25 -17.54 6.52
CA VAL A 686 12.41 -18.66 6.95
C VAL A 686 11.48 -18.20 8.06
N MET A 687 10.20 -18.52 7.93
CA MET A 687 9.14 -18.11 8.84
C MET A 687 8.19 -19.25 9.14
N ALA A 688 7.86 -19.44 10.41
CA ALA A 688 6.86 -20.38 10.88
C ALA A 688 5.70 -19.63 11.52
N THR A 689 4.47 -19.92 11.08
CA THR A 689 3.25 -19.33 11.63
C THR A 689 2.33 -20.43 12.12
N LEU A 690 1.81 -20.30 13.34
CA LEU A 690 0.78 -21.18 13.90
C LEU A 690 -0.43 -20.32 14.29
N SER A 691 -1.62 -20.66 13.80
CA SER A 691 -2.87 -20.00 14.19
C SER A 691 -3.95 -20.99 14.62
N TYR A 692 -4.83 -20.49 15.47
CA TYR A 692 -6.00 -21.21 15.97
C TYR A 692 -7.24 -20.32 15.89
N ARG A 693 -8.31 -20.84 15.29
CA ARG A 693 -9.63 -20.19 15.23
C ARG A 693 -10.57 -20.78 16.27
N PHE A 694 -11.33 -19.98 16.99
CA PHE A 694 -12.25 -20.45 18.05
C PHE A 694 -13.67 -20.68 17.55
#